data_AF-A0A2V6VDR4-F1
#
_entry.id   AF-A0A2V6VDR4-F1
#
_cell.length_a   1.000
_cell.length_b   1.000
_cell.length_c   1.000
_cell.angle_alpha   90.00
_cell.angle_beta   90.00
_cell.angle_gamma   90.00
#
_symmetry.space_group_name_H-M   'P 1'
#
loop_
_entity.id
_entity.type
_entity.pdbx_description
1 polymer ?
#
loop_
_entity_poly.entity_id
_entity_poly.type
_entity_poly.pdbx_seq_one_letter_code
_entity_poly.pdbx_strand_id
1 'polypeptide(L)'
;MPMESRTAPDSAPRRPVGGLRLGDILVAEGLVSPAQVHEALRLQGLSHTYMPLGHLLVSQGLITKRQLASVLDRHQRRSKLGDLLVKTRALTPEQLMIVLAEQRKGKQSFGEVVVRLRFVTEDQLRKALCLQLHINYFDLDTITLDRSLRTLINARFARKLGVVPVARVGNKLVVAMDDPTRTLVVDDLEASTGLDVEVITSSTTAIRRALDQMYPGHATLPLSEHPLDASEPEARAAVDEPHMLSFEEMDRQSDERPNHLGLEGTSGVVRKLLSLAVDRGASDIHLEAVDHRIQTRFRIDGVLQELDLAGLDKQLNANRGKLMSRLKILSKLDIAERRRPQDGSFRARVKRDGEFTPIDFRISIIPSYYGESAVIRILDARGLPESVEALGLREPVAARMRQILRTSTGIILVTGPTGSGKSTTLFGALRSVYQPGIKILTAENPIEYVCENFRQHEVDERLGNTFAKYLRSFLRHDPDVIMIGEIRDSETADLAFRAAQTGHLVLSTLHTNDAISALPRLLDLGVDSNLISSSLLGVLAQRLVREVCAECREPYAPPVELLADLLGLPAEDFPWYRGRGCQSCNYTGYRGRMILAELWTPSDADVMLINRGATFDEIRKSARDSSLPMAEDAADKLRQGRTNIEELIRALPHSALRQLRLGAS
;
A
#
# COMPACT_ATOMS: atom_id res chain seq x y z
N MET A 1 15.43 -56.53 -31.90
CA MET A 1 16.24 -55.30 -31.98
C MET A 1 15.57 -54.22 -31.15
N PRO A 2 16.15 -53.82 -30.01
CA PRO A 2 15.76 -52.59 -29.35
C PRO A 2 16.94 -51.65 -29.01
N MET A 3 16.69 -50.36 -29.29
CA MET A 3 17.15 -49.14 -28.61
C MET A 3 18.65 -48.94 -28.30
N GLU A 4 19.31 -48.11 -29.12
CA GLU A 4 20.52 -47.39 -28.73
C GLU A 4 20.17 -46.19 -27.84
N SER A 5 20.66 -46.21 -26.61
CA SER A 5 20.68 -45.09 -25.66
C SER A 5 21.86 -44.17 -25.98
N ARG A 6 21.59 -42.92 -26.37
CA ARG A 6 22.60 -41.86 -26.37
C ARG A 6 22.77 -41.34 -24.94
N THR A 7 23.79 -41.85 -24.26
CA THR A 7 24.28 -41.35 -22.97
C THR A 7 24.88 -39.95 -23.13
N ALA A 8 24.54 -39.08 -22.17
CA ALA A 8 25.08 -37.74 -22.00
C ALA A 8 26.60 -37.78 -21.69
N PRO A 9 27.38 -36.74 -22.05
CA PRO A 9 28.77 -36.67 -21.64
C PRO A 9 28.86 -36.32 -20.15
N ASP A 10 29.57 -37.19 -19.46
CA ASP A 10 29.94 -37.20 -18.05
C ASP A 10 30.55 -35.87 -17.57
N SER A 11 29.82 -35.13 -16.74
CA SER A 11 30.29 -33.90 -16.09
C SER A 11 30.96 -34.24 -14.76
N ALA A 12 32.17 -34.81 -14.83
CA ALA A 12 33.01 -34.99 -13.66
C ALA A 12 33.51 -33.62 -13.12
N PRO A 13 33.51 -33.39 -11.79
CA PRO A 13 34.08 -32.19 -11.21
C PRO A 13 35.61 -32.21 -11.35
N ARG A 14 36.14 -31.43 -12.31
CA ARG A 14 37.59 -31.26 -12.47
C ARG A 14 38.15 -30.47 -11.28
N ARG A 15 39.17 -31.02 -10.61
CA ARG A 15 39.91 -30.40 -9.49
C ARG A 15 40.36 -28.98 -9.83
N PRO A 16 40.45 -28.06 -8.84
CA PRO A 16 41.01 -26.73 -9.04
C PRO A 16 42.48 -26.86 -9.45
N VAL A 17 42.80 -26.47 -10.68
CA VAL A 17 44.17 -26.48 -11.19
C VAL A 17 44.89 -25.26 -10.63
N GLY A 18 45.49 -25.43 -9.45
CA GLY A 18 46.38 -24.43 -8.86
C GLY A 18 47.62 -24.25 -9.73
N GLY A 19 47.66 -23.20 -10.54
CA GLY A 19 48.86 -22.80 -11.30
C GLY A 19 48.60 -22.16 -12.66
N LEU A 20 47.46 -22.43 -13.30
CA LEU A 20 47.16 -21.92 -14.64
C LEU A 20 46.80 -20.41 -14.62
N ARG A 21 47.32 -19.65 -15.60
CA ARG A 21 47.01 -18.22 -15.78
C ARG A 21 45.58 -18.10 -16.36
N LEU A 22 44.96 -16.92 -16.21
CA LEU A 22 43.58 -16.69 -16.68
C LEU A 22 43.39 -17.06 -18.17
N GLY A 23 44.39 -16.79 -19.01
CA GLY A 23 44.38 -17.18 -20.42
C GLY A 23 44.30 -18.70 -20.63
N ASP A 24 45.05 -19.48 -19.85
CA ASP A 24 45.06 -20.94 -19.94
C ASP A 24 43.73 -21.54 -19.46
N ILE A 25 43.11 -20.93 -18.45
CA ILE A 25 41.79 -21.33 -17.93
C ILE A 25 40.69 -21.07 -18.98
N LEU A 26 40.72 -19.90 -19.63
CA LEU A 26 39.73 -19.56 -20.66
C LEU A 26 39.88 -20.44 -21.92
N VAL A 27 41.10 -20.86 -22.25
CA VAL A 27 41.37 -21.84 -23.31
C VAL A 27 40.88 -23.24 -22.90
N ALA A 28 41.15 -23.67 -21.67
CA ALA A 28 40.73 -24.98 -21.16
C ALA A 28 39.20 -25.14 -21.04
N GLU A 29 38.47 -24.03 -20.83
CA GLU A 29 36.99 -24.00 -20.87
C GLU A 29 36.41 -23.79 -22.28
N GLY A 30 37.25 -23.71 -23.31
CA GLY A 30 36.82 -23.57 -24.70
C GLY A 30 36.21 -22.22 -25.05
N LEU A 31 36.41 -21.19 -24.22
CA LEU A 31 35.83 -19.86 -24.42
C LEU A 31 36.64 -19.00 -25.40
N VAL A 32 37.95 -19.25 -25.53
CA VAL A 32 38.87 -18.54 -26.43
C VAL A 32 39.96 -19.48 -26.94
N SER A 33 40.53 -19.18 -28.10
CA SER A 33 41.66 -19.94 -28.66
C SER A 33 43.02 -19.44 -28.13
N PRO A 34 44.08 -20.28 -28.14
CA PRO A 34 45.42 -19.86 -27.76
C PRO A 34 45.95 -18.66 -28.57
N ALA A 35 45.55 -18.56 -29.84
CA ALA A 35 45.89 -17.46 -30.73
C ALA A 35 45.19 -16.15 -30.32
N GLN A 36 43.92 -16.22 -29.91
CA GLN A 36 43.15 -15.08 -29.40
C GLN A 36 43.72 -14.55 -28.08
N VAL A 37 44.16 -15.44 -27.19
CA VAL A 37 44.83 -15.05 -25.93
C VAL A 37 46.17 -14.38 -26.21
N HIS A 38 46.97 -14.89 -27.15
CA HIS A 38 48.24 -14.27 -27.54
C HIS A 38 48.04 -12.88 -28.13
N GLU A 39 47.04 -12.70 -28.99
CA GLU A 39 46.74 -11.40 -29.59
C GLU A 39 46.25 -10.39 -28.54
N ALA A 40 45.39 -10.83 -27.60
CA ALA A 40 44.97 -9.99 -26.49
C ALA A 40 46.14 -9.63 -25.56
N LEU A 41 47.09 -10.54 -25.31
CA LEU A 41 48.32 -10.24 -24.55
C LEU A 41 49.26 -9.28 -25.28
N ARG A 42 49.36 -9.38 -26.61
CA ARG A 42 50.13 -8.45 -27.46
C ARG A 42 49.57 -7.04 -27.36
N LEU A 43 48.24 -6.91 -27.45
CA LEU A 43 47.54 -5.62 -27.31
C LEU A 43 47.61 -5.07 -25.88
N GLN A 44 47.62 -5.95 -24.87
CA GLN A 44 47.86 -5.56 -23.49
C GLN A 44 49.24 -4.89 -23.31
N GLY A 45 50.27 -5.43 -23.98
CA GLY A 45 51.63 -4.89 -23.95
C GLY A 45 51.81 -3.56 -24.71
N LEU A 46 50.94 -3.28 -25.68
CA LEU A 46 50.96 -2.03 -26.47
C LEU A 46 50.15 -0.90 -25.82
N SER A 47 49.30 -1.21 -24.84
CA SER A 47 48.45 -0.22 -24.19
C SER A 47 49.23 0.62 -23.17
N HIS A 48 49.11 1.95 -23.26
CA HIS A 48 49.65 2.87 -22.25
C HIS A 48 48.91 2.78 -20.89
N THR A 49 47.72 2.17 -20.85
CA THR A 49 46.91 1.98 -19.64
C THR A 49 46.76 0.48 -19.35
N TYR A 50 47.03 0.06 -18.11
CA TYR A 50 46.90 -1.34 -17.71
C TYR A 50 45.44 -1.81 -17.81
N MET A 51 45.18 -2.77 -18.71
CA MET A 51 43.87 -3.40 -18.87
C MET A 51 43.99 -4.90 -18.61
N PRO A 52 43.18 -5.51 -17.71
CA PRO A 52 43.23 -6.95 -17.48
C PRO A 52 42.93 -7.76 -18.74
N LEU A 53 43.56 -8.92 -18.90
CA LEU A 53 43.36 -9.80 -20.07
C LEU A 53 41.88 -10.14 -20.31
N GLY A 54 41.12 -10.42 -19.25
CA GLY A 54 39.68 -10.65 -19.36
C GLY A 54 38.91 -9.45 -19.91
N HIS A 55 39.31 -8.23 -19.58
CA HIS A 55 38.69 -7.01 -20.12
C HIS A 55 38.97 -6.85 -21.62
N LEU A 56 40.20 -7.13 -22.05
CA LEU A 56 40.55 -7.09 -23.47
C LEU A 56 39.72 -8.10 -24.27
N LEU A 57 39.58 -9.33 -23.76
CA LEU A 57 38.77 -10.38 -24.40
C LEU A 57 37.27 -10.01 -24.46
N VAL A 58 36.73 -9.34 -23.43
CA VAL A 58 35.35 -8.82 -23.47
C VAL A 58 35.22 -7.66 -24.46
N SER A 59 36.17 -6.72 -24.48
CA SER A 59 36.14 -5.55 -25.36
C SER A 59 36.26 -5.91 -26.85
N GLN A 60 36.93 -7.02 -27.16
CA GLN A 60 37.03 -7.59 -28.51
C GLN A 60 35.82 -8.45 -28.89
N GLY A 61 34.84 -8.62 -28.00
CA GLY A 61 33.65 -9.44 -28.23
C GLY A 61 33.93 -10.95 -28.24
N LEU A 62 35.10 -11.39 -27.75
CA LEU A 62 35.49 -12.80 -27.76
C LEU A 62 34.81 -13.61 -26.64
N ILE A 63 34.49 -12.96 -25.51
CA ILE A 63 33.73 -13.54 -24.40
C ILE A 63 32.73 -12.52 -23.84
N THR A 64 31.61 -12.98 -23.29
CA THR A 64 30.64 -12.09 -22.63
C THR A 64 31.04 -11.78 -21.18
N LYS A 65 30.57 -10.64 -20.64
CA LYS A 65 30.77 -10.26 -19.22
C LYS A 65 30.26 -11.35 -18.25
N ARG A 66 29.12 -11.99 -18.56
CA ARG A 66 28.57 -13.10 -17.77
C ARG A 66 29.47 -14.33 -17.78
N GLN A 67 30.02 -14.71 -18.94
CA GLN A 67 30.97 -15.82 -19.04
C GLN A 67 32.24 -15.55 -18.26
N LEU A 68 32.83 -14.35 -18.40
CA LEU A 68 34.03 -13.97 -17.66
C LEU A 68 33.78 -13.95 -16.14
N ALA A 69 32.68 -13.36 -15.69
CA ALA A 69 32.31 -13.34 -14.27
C ALA A 69 32.15 -14.75 -13.70
N SER A 70 31.47 -15.66 -14.43
CA SER A 70 31.30 -17.06 -14.02
C SER A 70 32.62 -17.82 -13.88
N VAL A 71 33.57 -17.62 -14.81
CA VAL A 71 34.91 -18.25 -14.71
C VAL A 71 35.71 -17.68 -13.55
N LEU A 72 35.69 -16.36 -13.35
CA LEU A 72 36.43 -15.71 -12.26
C LEU A 72 35.89 -16.12 -10.88
N ASP A 73 34.59 -16.34 -10.76
CA ASP A 73 33.94 -16.80 -9.52
C ASP A 73 34.26 -18.26 -9.22
N ARG A 74 34.11 -19.16 -10.22
CA ARG A 74 34.40 -20.59 -10.07
C ARG A 74 35.85 -20.87 -9.68
N HIS A 75 36.80 -20.08 -10.19
CA HIS A 75 38.22 -20.26 -9.91
C HIS A 75 38.77 -19.30 -8.82
N GLN A 76 37.91 -18.53 -8.15
CA GLN A 76 38.28 -17.55 -7.12
C GLN A 76 39.41 -16.59 -7.54
N ARG A 77 39.43 -16.20 -8.83
CA ARG A 77 40.49 -15.38 -9.44
C ARG A 77 40.16 -13.88 -9.47
N ARG A 78 39.16 -13.41 -8.73
CA ARG A 78 38.85 -11.97 -8.64
C ARG A 78 40.07 -11.24 -8.09
N SER A 79 40.60 -10.29 -8.85
CA SER A 79 41.68 -9.43 -8.37
C SER A 79 41.13 -8.59 -7.21
N LYS A 80 41.85 -8.59 -6.08
CA LYS A 80 41.48 -7.75 -4.93
C LYS A 80 41.71 -6.27 -5.30
N LEU A 81 40.88 -5.39 -4.77
CA LEU A 81 40.92 -3.95 -5.08
C LEU A 81 42.31 -3.34 -4.80
N GLY A 82 42.95 -3.73 -3.69
CA GLY A 82 44.31 -3.31 -3.35
C GLY A 82 45.36 -3.72 -4.39
N ASP A 83 45.31 -4.95 -4.88
CA ASP A 83 46.24 -5.44 -5.92
C ASP A 83 46.02 -4.70 -7.25
N LEU A 84 44.78 -4.33 -7.53
CA LEU A 84 44.39 -3.63 -8.75
C LEU A 84 44.87 -2.17 -8.72
N LEU A 85 44.80 -1.52 -7.55
CA LEU A 85 45.37 -0.18 -7.32
C LEU A 85 46.90 -0.16 -7.42
N VAL A 86 47.58 -1.23 -6.96
CA VAL A 86 49.04 -1.35 -7.14
C VAL A 86 49.40 -1.56 -8.62
N LYS A 87 48.68 -2.43 -9.33
CA LYS A 87 48.91 -2.71 -10.76
C LYS A 87 48.63 -1.50 -11.66
N THR A 88 47.67 -0.66 -11.29
CA THR A 88 47.36 0.60 -11.99
C THR A 88 48.29 1.76 -11.59
N ARG A 89 49.29 1.50 -10.73
CA ARG A 89 50.23 2.49 -10.16
C ARG A 89 49.57 3.59 -9.31
N ALA A 90 48.34 3.37 -8.85
CA ALA A 90 47.65 4.26 -7.92
C ALA A 90 48.15 4.08 -6.47
N LEU A 91 48.66 2.91 -6.12
CA LEU A 91 49.29 2.62 -4.82
C LEU A 91 50.67 1.97 -5.01
N THR A 92 51.58 2.21 -4.06
CA THR A 92 52.78 1.37 -3.94
C THR A 92 52.51 0.14 -3.05
N PRO A 93 53.28 -0.95 -3.20
CA PRO A 93 53.16 -2.13 -2.33
C PRO A 93 53.32 -1.80 -0.84
N GLU A 94 54.16 -0.84 -0.49
CA GLU A 94 54.39 -0.37 0.87
C GLU A 94 53.17 0.37 1.42
N GLN A 95 52.56 1.25 0.60
CA GLN A 95 51.33 1.96 0.96
C GLN A 95 50.15 0.99 1.15
N LEU A 96 50.07 -0.06 0.33
CA LEU A 96 49.04 -1.10 0.47
C LEU A 96 49.14 -1.82 1.83
N MET A 97 50.36 -2.10 2.30
CA MET A 97 50.57 -2.71 3.63
C MET A 97 50.12 -1.80 4.78
N ILE A 98 50.37 -0.49 4.67
CA ILE A 98 49.91 0.51 5.65
C ILE A 98 48.38 0.56 5.70
N VAL A 99 47.72 0.59 4.53
CA VAL A 99 46.25 0.58 4.42
C VAL A 99 45.66 -0.68 5.06
N LEU A 100 46.22 -1.86 4.76
CA LEU A 100 45.73 -3.13 5.31
C LEU A 100 45.93 -3.22 6.83
N ALA A 101 47.01 -2.64 7.37
CA ALA A 101 47.23 -2.56 8.80
C ALA A 101 46.18 -1.68 9.49
N GLU A 102 45.85 -0.51 8.93
CA GLU A 102 44.83 0.37 9.51
C GLU A 102 43.40 -0.13 9.31
N GLN A 103 43.15 -0.86 8.23
CA GLN A 103 41.89 -1.57 8.05
C GLN A 103 41.69 -2.65 9.14
N ARG A 104 42.75 -3.28 9.64
CA ARG A 104 42.63 -4.25 10.74
C ARG A 104 42.35 -3.60 12.09
N LYS A 105 42.70 -2.32 12.27
CA LYS A 105 42.46 -1.57 13.52
C LYS A 105 41.06 -0.95 13.60
N GLY A 106 40.34 -0.80 12.49
CA GLY A 106 39.00 -0.19 12.45
C GLY A 106 37.99 -0.98 11.62
N LYS A 107 36.68 -0.82 11.88
CA LYS A 107 35.59 -1.47 11.12
C LYS A 107 35.30 -0.81 9.75
N GLN A 108 36.25 -0.08 9.17
CA GLN A 108 36.04 0.73 7.96
C GLN A 108 36.33 -0.05 6.68
N SER A 109 35.71 0.35 5.58
CA SER A 109 35.91 -0.29 4.28
C SER A 109 37.30 0.06 3.71
N PHE A 110 37.90 -0.84 2.92
CA PHE A 110 39.24 -0.63 2.34
C PHE A 110 39.31 0.67 1.54
N GLY A 111 38.29 1.00 0.75
CA GLY A 111 38.23 2.22 -0.06
C GLY A 111 38.25 3.50 0.77
N GLU A 112 37.49 3.56 1.87
CA GLU A 112 37.46 4.71 2.79
C GLU A 112 38.84 4.96 3.41
N VAL A 113 39.56 3.90 3.80
CA VAL A 113 40.88 4.01 4.42
C VAL A 113 41.89 4.58 3.43
N VAL A 114 41.89 4.12 2.18
CA VAL A 114 42.83 4.58 1.14
C VAL A 114 42.61 6.06 0.79
N VAL A 115 41.36 6.51 0.67
CA VAL A 115 41.02 7.91 0.35
C VAL A 115 41.33 8.82 1.54
N ARG A 116 41.02 8.40 2.77
CA ARG A 116 41.32 9.16 3.99
C ARG A 116 42.81 9.37 4.19
N LEU A 117 43.62 8.34 3.94
CA LEU A 117 45.08 8.43 3.99
C LEU A 117 45.67 9.25 2.83
N ARG A 118 44.82 9.74 1.91
CA ARG A 118 45.18 10.52 0.72
C ARG A 118 46.16 9.81 -0.21
N PHE A 119 46.20 8.48 -0.17
CA PHE A 119 47.06 7.71 -1.06
C PHE A 119 46.45 7.56 -2.46
N VAL A 120 45.13 7.57 -2.57
CA VAL A 120 44.41 7.49 -3.84
C VAL A 120 43.25 8.50 -3.85
N THR A 121 43.01 9.13 -4.99
CA THR A 121 41.85 10.00 -5.19
C THR A 121 40.57 9.19 -5.40
N GLU A 122 39.40 9.77 -5.13
CA GLU A 122 38.11 9.07 -5.35
C GLU A 122 37.94 8.61 -6.80
N ASP A 123 38.42 9.38 -7.78
CA ASP A 123 38.36 9.05 -9.21
C ASP A 123 39.24 7.83 -9.56
N GLN A 124 40.46 7.76 -9.01
CA GLN A 124 41.35 6.61 -9.19
C GLN A 124 40.79 5.34 -8.52
N LEU A 125 40.18 5.48 -7.33
CA LEU A 125 39.51 4.37 -6.64
C LEU A 125 38.31 3.87 -7.45
N ARG A 126 37.50 4.79 -8.00
CA ARG A 126 36.32 4.46 -8.80
C ARG A 126 36.70 3.79 -10.12
N LYS A 127 37.76 4.25 -10.80
CA LYS A 127 38.32 3.59 -12.00
C LYS A 127 38.81 2.17 -11.69
N ALA A 128 39.46 1.96 -10.54
CA ALA A 128 39.87 0.61 -10.10
C ALA A 128 38.67 -0.29 -9.78
N LEU A 129 37.61 0.25 -9.15
CA LEU A 129 36.35 -0.46 -8.92
C LEU A 129 35.64 -0.84 -10.23
N CYS A 130 35.64 0.05 -11.22
CA CYS A 130 35.09 -0.24 -12.56
C CYS A 130 35.79 -1.43 -13.22
N LEU A 131 37.12 -1.46 -13.15
CA LEU A 131 37.95 -2.58 -13.64
C LEU A 131 37.73 -3.87 -12.82
N GLN A 132 37.40 -3.77 -11.54
CA GLN A 132 37.11 -4.95 -10.72
C GLN A 132 35.72 -5.52 -11.01
N LEU A 133 34.73 -4.66 -11.20
CA LEU A 133 33.31 -5.00 -11.36
C LEU A 133 32.90 -5.20 -12.82
N HIS A 134 33.78 -4.92 -13.79
CA HIS A 134 33.51 -5.01 -15.24
C HIS A 134 32.40 -4.04 -15.68
N ILE A 135 32.33 -2.89 -15.00
CA ILE A 135 31.35 -1.83 -15.22
C ILE A 135 32.05 -0.68 -15.95
N ASN A 136 31.35 -0.08 -16.91
CA ASN A 136 31.91 1.00 -17.70
C ASN A 136 31.78 2.32 -16.94
N TYR A 137 32.85 3.10 -16.90
CA TYR A 137 32.83 4.48 -16.43
C TYR A 137 32.48 5.41 -17.60
N PHE A 138 31.40 6.16 -17.46
CA PHE A 138 30.97 7.14 -18.45
C PHE A 138 30.89 8.53 -17.80
N ASP A 139 31.19 9.57 -18.58
CA ASP A 139 30.90 10.93 -18.16
C ASP A 139 29.42 11.24 -18.47
N LEU A 140 28.58 11.32 -17.43
CA LEU A 140 27.15 11.56 -17.61
C LEU A 140 26.85 12.97 -18.13
N ASP A 141 27.78 13.92 -17.98
CA ASP A 141 27.59 15.28 -18.50
C ASP A 141 27.60 15.31 -20.05
N THR A 142 28.17 14.27 -20.67
CA THR A 142 28.27 14.15 -22.14
C THR A 142 27.12 13.34 -22.76
N ILE A 143 26.25 12.76 -21.92
CA ILE A 143 25.17 11.87 -22.35
C ILE A 143 23.83 12.58 -22.22
N THR A 144 23.01 12.53 -23.27
CA THR A 144 21.62 13.01 -23.22
C THR A 144 20.75 12.02 -22.46
N LEU A 145 20.23 12.43 -21.30
CA LEU A 145 19.33 11.62 -20.48
C LEU A 145 17.94 11.52 -21.12
N ASP A 146 17.43 10.31 -21.29
CA ASP A 146 16.07 10.09 -21.73
C ASP A 146 15.07 10.37 -20.60
N ARG A 147 14.47 11.57 -20.65
CA ARG A 147 13.52 12.05 -19.64
C ARG A 147 12.24 11.23 -19.55
N SER A 148 11.90 10.43 -20.56
CA SER A 148 10.73 9.56 -20.51
C SER A 148 10.87 8.47 -19.45
N LEU A 149 12.11 8.10 -19.09
CA LEU A 149 12.40 7.05 -18.11
C LEU A 149 12.16 7.47 -16.66
N ARG A 150 11.88 8.76 -16.40
CA ARG A 150 11.55 9.28 -15.05
C ARG A 150 10.37 8.58 -14.38
N THR A 151 9.48 7.96 -15.17
CA THR A 151 8.31 7.25 -14.66
C THR A 151 8.60 5.80 -14.27
N LEU A 152 9.76 5.25 -14.67
CA LEU A 152 10.14 3.87 -14.36
C LEU A 152 10.69 3.73 -12.94
N ILE A 153 11.40 4.76 -12.46
CA ILE A 153 12.05 4.78 -11.15
C ILE A 153 11.56 6.01 -10.40
N ASN A 154 11.01 5.84 -9.20
CA ASN A 154 10.52 6.99 -8.43
C ASN A 154 11.69 7.85 -7.92
N ALA A 155 11.47 9.18 -7.84
CA ALA A 155 12.51 10.15 -7.49
C ALA A 155 13.14 9.90 -6.10
N ARG A 156 12.33 9.45 -5.13
CA ARG A 156 12.80 9.19 -3.75
C ARG A 156 13.80 8.04 -3.71
N PHE A 157 13.48 6.95 -4.41
CA PHE A 157 14.34 5.78 -4.57
C PHE A 157 15.62 6.13 -5.34
N ALA A 158 15.46 6.80 -6.49
CA ALA A 158 16.56 7.26 -7.34
C ALA A 158 17.57 8.11 -6.55
N ARG A 159 17.08 9.09 -5.77
CA ARG A 159 17.94 9.96 -4.94
C ARG A 159 18.55 9.21 -3.76
N LYS A 160 17.78 8.39 -3.05
CA LYS A 160 18.26 7.65 -1.85
C LYS A 160 19.39 6.66 -2.19
N LEU A 161 19.27 5.98 -3.33
CA LEU A 161 20.22 4.95 -3.74
C LEU A 161 21.25 5.42 -4.78
N GLY A 162 21.16 6.67 -5.24
CA GLY A 162 22.08 7.24 -6.22
C GLY A 162 21.96 6.58 -7.58
N VAL A 163 20.72 6.39 -8.07
CA VAL A 163 20.39 5.63 -9.28
C VAL A 163 19.70 6.54 -10.29
N VAL A 164 20.25 6.65 -11.50
CA VAL A 164 19.69 7.45 -12.60
C VAL A 164 19.43 6.56 -13.81
N PRO A 165 18.19 6.47 -14.31
CA PRO A 165 17.95 5.85 -15.61
C PRO A 165 18.52 6.77 -16.71
N VAL A 166 19.35 6.24 -17.59
CA VAL A 166 20.07 7.03 -18.61
C VAL A 166 19.43 6.89 -19.98
N ALA A 167 19.25 5.65 -20.43
CA ALA A 167 18.69 5.33 -21.73
C ALA A 167 18.03 3.94 -21.73
N ARG A 168 17.10 3.71 -22.64
CA ARG A 168 16.53 2.39 -22.92
C ARG A 168 16.85 2.01 -24.36
N VAL A 169 17.47 0.84 -24.56
CA VAL A 169 17.79 0.28 -25.88
C VAL A 169 17.14 -1.09 -26.00
N GLY A 170 15.98 -1.15 -26.65
CA GLY A 170 15.17 -2.37 -26.73
C GLY A 170 14.73 -2.88 -25.36
N ASN A 171 15.16 -4.09 -24.99
CA ASN A 171 14.88 -4.70 -23.68
C ASN A 171 15.91 -4.33 -22.59
N LYS A 172 16.91 -3.49 -22.91
CA LYS A 172 17.95 -3.10 -21.95
C LYS A 172 17.71 -1.71 -21.40
N LEU A 173 17.73 -1.58 -20.08
CA LEU A 173 17.71 -0.30 -19.36
C LEU A 173 19.13 0.01 -18.88
N VAL A 174 19.71 1.09 -19.40
CA VAL A 174 21.01 1.59 -18.94
C VAL A 174 20.79 2.46 -17.72
N VAL A 175 21.39 2.07 -16.59
CA VAL A 175 21.23 2.74 -15.30
C VAL A 175 22.59 3.17 -14.77
N ALA A 176 22.73 4.46 -14.46
CA ALA A 176 23.89 4.99 -13.78
C ALA A 176 23.73 4.87 -12.26
N MET A 177 24.69 4.22 -11.60
CA MET A 177 24.69 4.02 -10.15
C MET A 177 25.92 4.66 -9.52
N ASP A 178 25.74 5.36 -8.39
CA ASP A 178 26.84 5.95 -7.61
C ASP A 178 27.66 4.86 -6.93
N ASP A 179 26.99 3.84 -6.40
CA ASP A 179 27.60 2.65 -5.84
C ASP A 179 27.22 1.40 -6.65
N PRO A 180 28.02 1.03 -7.65
CA PRO A 180 27.77 -0.14 -8.49
C PRO A 180 27.95 -1.49 -7.77
N THR A 181 28.40 -1.50 -6.50
CA THR A 181 28.55 -2.76 -5.73
C THR A 181 27.21 -3.29 -5.19
N ARG A 182 26.15 -2.48 -5.24
CA ARG A 182 24.82 -2.82 -4.73
C ARG A 182 24.01 -3.64 -5.73
N THR A 183 24.40 -4.89 -5.93
CA THR A 183 23.75 -5.78 -6.91
C THR A 183 22.26 -6.00 -6.65
N LEU A 184 21.83 -5.99 -5.38
CA LEU A 184 20.39 -6.12 -5.02
C LEU A 184 19.52 -5.03 -5.64
N VAL A 185 20.05 -3.81 -5.80
CA VAL A 185 19.31 -2.69 -6.42
C VAL A 185 19.09 -2.95 -7.91
N VAL A 186 20.05 -3.61 -8.57
CA VAL A 186 19.94 -4.01 -9.97
C VAL A 186 18.85 -5.07 -10.11
N ASP A 187 18.89 -6.10 -9.27
CA ASP A 187 17.88 -7.18 -9.26
C ASP A 187 16.46 -6.62 -9.02
N ASP A 188 16.32 -5.67 -8.09
CA ASP A 188 15.04 -4.99 -7.82
C ASP A 188 14.54 -4.15 -9.02
N LEU A 189 15.45 -3.49 -9.74
CA LEU A 189 15.13 -2.73 -10.95
C LEU A 189 14.74 -3.63 -12.12
N GLU A 190 15.46 -4.72 -12.35
CA GLU A 190 15.11 -5.73 -13.37
C GLU A 190 13.75 -6.36 -13.06
N ALA A 191 13.52 -6.71 -11.79
CA ALA A 191 12.27 -7.28 -11.31
C ALA A 191 11.08 -6.33 -11.54
N SER A 192 11.27 -5.05 -11.29
CA SER A 192 10.19 -4.06 -11.33
C SER A 192 9.90 -3.50 -12.72
N THR A 193 10.94 -3.30 -13.53
CA THR A 193 10.81 -2.74 -14.89
C THR A 193 10.54 -3.82 -15.93
N GLY A 194 10.92 -5.08 -15.65
CA GLY A 194 10.87 -6.17 -16.62
C GLY A 194 11.94 -6.08 -17.71
N LEU A 195 12.89 -5.15 -17.59
CA LEU A 195 13.99 -4.92 -18.52
C LEU A 195 15.29 -5.50 -17.96
N ASP A 196 16.21 -5.90 -18.83
CA ASP A 196 17.58 -6.25 -18.45
C ASP A 196 18.33 -4.96 -18.08
N VAL A 197 18.93 -4.88 -16.89
CA VAL A 197 19.58 -3.65 -16.43
C VAL A 197 21.07 -3.70 -16.73
N GLU A 198 21.54 -2.73 -17.52
CA GLU A 198 22.96 -2.51 -17.76
C GLU A 198 23.47 -1.38 -16.86
N VAL A 199 24.31 -1.74 -15.89
CA VAL A 199 24.88 -0.77 -14.94
C VAL A 199 26.06 -0.04 -15.58
N ILE A 200 26.01 1.28 -15.50
CA ILE A 200 27.15 2.17 -15.71
C ILE A 200 27.40 2.97 -14.43
N THR A 201 28.58 3.57 -14.32
CA THR A 201 28.88 4.48 -13.21
C THR A 201 29.59 5.73 -13.73
N SER A 202 29.56 6.78 -12.93
CA SER A 202 30.18 8.08 -13.21
C SER A 202 30.63 8.70 -11.89
N SER A 203 31.10 9.94 -11.88
CA SER A 203 31.42 10.64 -10.62
C SER A 203 30.16 10.91 -9.80
N THR A 204 30.27 10.96 -8.46
CA THR A 204 29.13 11.29 -7.57
C THR A 204 28.51 12.65 -7.92
N THR A 205 29.34 13.62 -8.32
CA THR A 205 28.89 14.96 -8.74
C THR A 205 28.11 14.92 -10.05
N ALA A 206 28.53 14.13 -11.03
CA ALA A 206 27.79 13.95 -12.29
C ALA A 206 26.46 13.20 -12.05
N ILE A 207 26.45 12.16 -11.21
CA ILE A 207 25.22 11.41 -10.89
C ILE A 207 24.20 12.30 -10.15
N ARG A 208 24.66 13.13 -9.20
CA ARG A 208 23.76 14.09 -8.51
C ARG A 208 23.17 15.11 -9.48
N ARG A 209 23.99 15.69 -10.38
CA ARG A 209 23.49 16.60 -11.42
C ARG A 209 22.50 15.91 -12.36
N ALA A 210 22.80 14.67 -12.76
CA ALA A 210 21.90 13.88 -13.58
C ALA A 210 20.56 13.55 -12.86
N LEU A 211 20.60 13.28 -11.55
CA LEU A 211 19.40 13.14 -10.71
C LEU A 211 18.57 14.42 -10.69
N ASP A 212 19.21 15.58 -10.54
CA ASP A 212 18.52 16.88 -10.51
C ASP A 212 17.91 17.24 -11.87
N GLN A 213 18.60 16.90 -12.96
CA GLN A 213 18.07 17.06 -14.32
C GLN A 213 16.91 16.10 -14.62
N MET A 214 16.96 14.87 -14.10
CA MET A 214 15.92 13.85 -14.31
C MET A 214 14.68 14.09 -13.44
N TYR A 215 14.87 14.59 -12.21
CA TYR A 215 13.82 14.85 -11.22
C TYR A 215 13.87 16.29 -10.68
N PRO A 216 13.49 17.30 -11.49
CA PRO A 216 13.42 18.69 -11.05
C PRO A 216 12.31 18.88 -9.99
N GLY A 217 12.59 19.60 -8.90
CA GLY A 217 11.58 20.00 -7.91
C GLY A 217 11.54 19.24 -6.58
N HIS A 218 12.30 18.15 -6.42
CA HIS A 218 12.41 17.43 -5.13
C HIS A 218 13.80 17.60 -4.48
N ALA A 219 14.27 18.84 -4.36
CA ALA A 219 15.50 19.12 -3.64
C ALA A 219 15.26 18.97 -2.13
N THR A 220 15.93 18.01 -1.49
CA THR A 220 16.12 18.01 -0.04
C THR A 220 17.03 19.20 0.31
N LEU A 221 16.47 20.17 1.03
CA LEU A 221 17.24 21.21 1.72
C LEU A 221 18.31 20.54 2.60
N PRO A 222 19.61 20.84 2.44
CA PRO A 222 20.60 20.49 3.44
C PRO A 222 20.38 21.36 4.69
N LEU A 223 20.31 20.72 5.85
CA LEU A 223 20.36 21.40 7.14
C LEU A 223 21.72 22.10 7.28
N SER A 224 21.75 23.42 7.21
CA SER A 224 22.89 24.25 7.67
C SER A 224 22.38 25.44 8.48
N GLU A 225 23.04 25.65 9.62
CA GLU A 225 22.73 26.61 10.68
C GLU A 225 23.05 28.06 10.26
N HIS A 226 22.07 28.96 10.50
CA HIS A 226 22.14 30.43 10.68
C HIS A 226 22.52 31.37 9.48
N PRO A 227 22.21 32.69 9.56
CA PRO A 227 20.88 33.32 9.71
C PRO A 227 20.61 34.46 8.68
N LEU A 228 19.31 34.73 8.46
CA LEU A 228 18.66 35.99 8.05
C LEU A 228 19.44 36.99 7.16
N ASP A 229 19.02 37.12 5.89
CA ASP A 229 18.61 38.44 5.36
C ASP A 229 17.72 38.34 4.11
N ALA A 230 17.02 39.44 3.84
CA ALA A 230 15.71 39.55 3.21
C ALA A 230 15.59 39.43 1.68
N SER A 231 14.31 39.30 1.28
CA SER A 231 13.64 39.69 0.01
C SER A 231 13.91 38.88 -1.27
N GLU A 232 12.93 38.06 -1.66
CA GLU A 232 12.26 38.06 -2.99
C GLU A 232 11.12 37.01 -3.08
N PRO A 233 10.19 37.09 -4.05
CA PRO A 233 8.77 36.81 -3.86
C PRO A 233 8.39 35.32 -3.89
N GLU A 234 7.34 35.01 -3.13
CA GLU A 234 6.73 33.70 -2.92
C GLU A 234 6.37 32.99 -4.25
N ALA A 235 7.23 32.07 -4.66
CA ALA A 235 6.84 31.00 -5.57
C ALA A 235 5.92 30.04 -4.81
N ARG A 236 4.63 30.06 -5.18
CA ARG A 236 3.60 29.12 -4.73
C ARG A 236 4.15 27.69 -4.70
N ALA A 237 4.29 27.13 -3.50
CA ALA A 237 4.52 25.71 -3.32
C ALA A 237 3.33 24.96 -3.93
N ALA A 238 3.56 24.35 -5.09
CA ALA A 238 2.63 23.40 -5.66
C ALA A 238 2.50 22.25 -4.66
N VAL A 239 1.32 22.13 -4.06
CA VAL A 239 0.90 20.94 -3.33
C VAL A 239 1.07 19.77 -4.31
N ASP A 240 1.85 18.75 -3.93
CA ASP A 240 2.04 17.52 -4.69
C ASP A 240 0.65 16.96 -5.06
N GLU A 241 0.17 17.23 -6.28
CA GLU A 241 -1.04 16.59 -6.76
C GLU A 241 -0.80 15.08 -6.77
N PRO A 242 -1.77 14.25 -6.33
CA PRO A 242 -1.66 12.82 -6.47
C PRO A 242 -1.50 12.48 -7.96
N HIS A 243 -0.27 12.15 -8.38
CA HIS A 243 0.07 11.74 -9.74
C HIS A 243 -0.94 10.71 -10.23
N MET A 244 -1.84 11.13 -11.12
CA MET A 244 -2.76 10.24 -11.83
C MET A 244 -1.95 9.46 -12.85
N LEU A 245 -1.73 8.17 -12.60
CA LEU A 245 -1.21 7.27 -13.63
C LEU A 245 -2.36 6.88 -14.54
N SER A 246 -2.31 7.33 -15.79
CA SER A 246 -3.28 6.90 -16.80
C SER A 246 -2.94 5.50 -17.30
N PHE A 247 -3.96 4.72 -17.68
CA PHE A 247 -3.74 3.37 -18.22
C PHE A 247 -2.87 3.33 -19.47
N GLU A 248 -2.86 4.40 -20.24
CA GLU A 248 -2.06 4.54 -21.46
C GLU A 248 -0.58 4.77 -21.13
N GLU A 249 -0.26 5.36 -19.98
CA GLU A 249 1.13 5.45 -19.48
C GLU A 249 1.65 4.11 -18.94
N MET A 250 0.74 3.22 -18.52
CA MET A 250 1.06 1.82 -18.20
C MET A 250 1.29 0.96 -19.45
N ASP A 251 0.66 1.27 -20.59
CA ASP A 251 0.79 0.53 -21.87
C ASP A 251 1.95 1.03 -22.75
N ARG A 252 2.23 2.35 -22.77
CA ARG A 252 3.39 2.91 -23.50
C ARG A 252 4.76 2.41 -23.00
N GLN A 253 4.80 1.73 -21.85
CA GLN A 253 6.02 1.14 -21.31
C GLN A 253 6.27 -0.31 -21.78
N SER A 254 5.27 -1.00 -22.34
CA SER A 254 5.38 -2.42 -22.73
C SER A 254 5.14 -2.76 -24.19
N ASP A 255 4.53 -1.89 -25.01
CA ASP A 255 4.23 -2.24 -26.41
C ASP A 255 5.20 -1.63 -27.42
N GLU A 256 6.31 -2.33 -27.64
CA GLU A 256 6.85 -2.56 -29.00
C GLU A 256 7.46 -3.97 -29.09
N ARG A 257 6.60 -4.99 -29.03
CA ARG A 257 6.61 -6.26 -29.82
C ARG A 257 5.87 -7.38 -29.05
N PRO A 258 4.96 -8.12 -29.70
CA PRO A 258 4.38 -9.32 -29.11
C PRO A 258 5.50 -10.36 -28.90
N ASN A 259 5.85 -10.65 -27.65
CA ASN A 259 6.79 -11.72 -27.34
C ASN A 259 6.12 -13.07 -27.64
N HIS A 260 6.77 -13.89 -28.48
CA HIS A 260 6.30 -15.20 -28.96
C HIS A 260 6.18 -16.31 -27.89
N LEU A 261 6.04 -15.96 -26.60
CA LEU A 261 5.96 -16.90 -25.48
C LEU A 261 4.94 -16.46 -24.40
N GLY A 262 3.76 -15.98 -24.78
CA GLY A 262 2.52 -16.02 -23.95
C GLY A 262 2.56 -15.48 -22.50
N LEU A 263 3.60 -14.77 -22.07
CA LEU A 263 3.80 -14.31 -20.71
C LEU A 263 3.66 -12.78 -20.69
N GLU A 264 2.53 -12.31 -20.15
CA GLU A 264 2.35 -10.90 -19.81
C GLU A 264 3.34 -10.48 -18.72
N GLY A 265 3.93 -9.30 -18.85
CA GLY A 265 4.83 -8.74 -17.83
C GLY A 265 4.13 -8.52 -16.48
N THR A 266 4.91 -8.39 -15.40
CA THR A 266 4.40 -8.20 -14.02
C THR A 266 3.40 -7.04 -13.89
N SER A 267 3.55 -5.99 -14.69
CA SER A 267 2.58 -4.87 -14.77
C SER A 267 1.19 -5.30 -15.24
N GLY A 268 1.11 -6.23 -16.21
CA GLY A 268 -0.15 -6.80 -16.68
C GLY A 268 -0.83 -7.64 -15.60
N VAL A 269 -0.05 -8.42 -14.86
CA VAL A 269 -0.55 -9.24 -13.73
C VAL A 269 -1.13 -8.37 -12.61
N VAL A 270 -0.44 -7.30 -12.21
CA VAL A 270 -0.96 -6.33 -11.22
C VAL A 270 -2.26 -5.68 -11.73
N ARG A 271 -2.30 -5.28 -13.01
CA ARG A 271 -3.51 -4.70 -13.61
C ARG A 271 -4.69 -5.65 -13.54
N LYS A 272 -4.49 -6.90 -13.97
CA LYS A 272 -5.53 -7.93 -13.92
C LYS A 272 -6.02 -8.19 -12.50
N LEU A 273 -5.11 -8.22 -11.52
CA LEU A 273 -5.45 -8.35 -10.12
C LEU A 273 -6.36 -7.20 -9.64
N LEU A 274 -6.00 -5.96 -9.93
CA LEU A 274 -6.79 -4.78 -9.54
C LEU A 274 -8.15 -4.74 -10.25
N SER A 275 -8.19 -4.97 -11.57
CA SER A 275 -9.44 -5.02 -12.33
C SER A 275 -10.36 -6.12 -11.83
N LEU A 276 -9.84 -7.34 -11.62
CA LEU A 276 -10.61 -8.46 -11.11
C LEU A 276 -11.18 -8.16 -9.72
N ALA A 277 -10.40 -7.55 -8.83
CA ALA A 277 -10.88 -7.21 -7.49
C ALA A 277 -12.02 -6.17 -7.54
N VAL A 278 -11.89 -5.14 -8.39
CA VAL A 278 -12.91 -4.10 -8.58
C VAL A 278 -14.18 -4.67 -9.23
N ASP A 279 -14.04 -5.47 -10.29
CA ASP A 279 -15.17 -6.11 -10.98
C ASP A 279 -15.94 -7.07 -10.07
N ARG A 280 -15.23 -7.73 -9.15
CA ARG A 280 -15.84 -8.61 -8.13
C ARG A 280 -16.39 -7.85 -6.91
N GLY A 281 -16.27 -6.53 -6.87
CA GLY A 281 -16.76 -5.70 -5.76
C GLY A 281 -15.99 -5.92 -4.45
N ALA A 282 -14.69 -6.24 -4.52
CA ALA A 282 -13.85 -6.40 -3.35
C ALA A 282 -13.59 -5.05 -2.66
N SER A 283 -13.56 -5.07 -1.33
CA SER A 283 -13.16 -3.94 -0.48
C SER A 283 -11.66 -3.95 -0.16
N ASP A 284 -11.08 -5.14 -0.02
CA ASP A 284 -9.65 -5.32 0.21
C ASP A 284 -9.11 -6.49 -0.63
N ILE A 285 -7.87 -6.36 -1.09
CA ILE A 285 -7.06 -7.42 -1.71
C ILE A 285 -5.99 -7.81 -0.70
N HIS A 286 -5.97 -9.09 -0.32
CA HIS A 286 -4.97 -9.67 0.57
C HIS A 286 -3.99 -10.50 -0.26
N LEU A 287 -2.71 -10.16 -0.17
CA LEU A 287 -1.59 -10.88 -0.79
C LEU A 287 -0.68 -11.36 0.33
N GLU A 288 -0.84 -12.62 0.73
CA GLU A 288 -0.14 -13.17 1.90
C GLU A 288 0.95 -14.14 1.47
N ALA A 289 2.19 -13.86 1.90
CA ALA A 289 3.31 -14.75 1.65
C ALA A 289 3.20 -16.00 2.54
N VAL A 290 3.01 -17.16 1.92
CA VAL A 290 2.94 -18.46 2.59
C VAL A 290 3.88 -19.44 1.92
N ASP A 291 4.81 -20.02 2.68
CA ASP A 291 5.81 -20.99 2.20
C ASP A 291 6.35 -20.70 0.78
N HIS A 292 5.88 -21.44 -0.22
CA HIS A 292 6.32 -21.31 -1.61
C HIS A 292 5.37 -20.54 -2.54
N ARG A 293 4.35 -19.87 -2.01
CA ARG A 293 3.33 -19.12 -2.79
C ARG A 293 2.89 -17.81 -2.13
N ILE A 294 2.27 -16.94 -2.91
CA ILE A 294 1.41 -15.86 -2.43
C ILE A 294 -0.02 -16.38 -2.48
N GLN A 295 -0.67 -16.41 -1.32
CA GLN A 295 -2.09 -16.66 -1.22
C GLN A 295 -2.85 -15.35 -1.45
N THR A 296 -3.69 -15.33 -2.48
CA THR A 296 -4.51 -14.17 -2.84
C THR A 296 -5.91 -14.38 -2.30
N ARG A 297 -6.42 -13.43 -1.51
CA ARG A 297 -7.79 -13.44 -1.01
C ARG A 297 -8.43 -12.08 -1.21
N PHE A 298 -9.73 -12.04 -1.45
CA PHE A 298 -10.48 -10.80 -1.55
C PHE A 298 -11.46 -10.69 -0.39
N ARG A 299 -11.59 -9.49 0.19
CA ARG A 299 -12.67 -9.19 1.10
C ARG A 299 -13.88 -8.70 0.31
N ILE A 300 -14.84 -9.58 0.08
CA ILE A 300 -16.10 -9.25 -0.60
C ILE A 300 -17.21 -9.33 0.42
N ASP A 301 -18.02 -8.28 0.49
CA ASP A 301 -19.13 -8.16 1.44
C ASP A 301 -18.71 -8.43 2.90
N GLY A 302 -17.51 -7.97 3.27
CA GLY A 302 -16.94 -8.10 4.61
C GLY A 302 -16.28 -9.45 4.92
N VAL A 303 -16.47 -10.46 4.06
CA VAL A 303 -15.93 -11.81 4.25
C VAL A 303 -14.70 -12.01 3.37
N LEU A 304 -13.67 -12.61 3.95
CA LEU A 304 -12.43 -12.94 3.24
C LEU A 304 -12.62 -14.26 2.48
N GLN A 305 -12.39 -14.23 1.17
CA GLN A 305 -12.67 -15.35 0.27
C GLN A 305 -11.46 -15.62 -0.63
N GLU A 306 -11.12 -16.90 -0.80
CA GLU A 306 -10.20 -17.36 -1.84
C GLU A 306 -11.07 -17.71 -3.06
N LEU A 307 -10.94 -16.92 -4.13
CA LEU A 307 -11.72 -17.11 -5.36
C LEU A 307 -10.88 -17.84 -6.39
N ASP A 308 -11.55 -18.59 -7.28
CA ASP A 308 -10.90 -19.05 -8.50
C ASP A 308 -10.53 -17.85 -9.38
N LEU A 309 -9.23 -17.58 -9.48
CA LEU A 309 -8.70 -16.48 -10.28
C LEU A 309 -8.41 -16.90 -11.73
N ALA A 310 -9.02 -17.98 -12.23
CA ALA A 310 -8.93 -18.44 -13.62
C ALA A 310 -7.47 -18.56 -14.13
N GLY A 311 -6.57 -19.04 -13.27
CA GLY A 311 -5.15 -19.20 -13.57
C GLY A 311 -4.26 -17.99 -13.27
N LEU A 312 -4.81 -16.83 -12.87
CA LEU A 312 -4.03 -15.66 -12.43
C LEU A 312 -3.15 -16.00 -11.22
N ASP A 313 -3.58 -16.90 -10.34
CA ASP A 313 -2.75 -17.37 -9.22
C ASP A 313 -1.41 -17.95 -9.67
N LYS A 314 -1.39 -18.69 -10.78
CA LYS A 314 -0.13 -19.23 -11.33
C LYS A 314 0.79 -18.09 -11.78
N GLN A 315 0.23 -17.05 -12.40
CA GLN A 315 0.98 -15.87 -12.85
C GLN A 315 1.49 -15.02 -11.66
N LEU A 316 0.65 -14.81 -10.64
CA LEU A 316 1.02 -14.12 -9.40
C LEU A 316 2.16 -14.84 -8.69
N ASN A 317 2.07 -16.17 -8.59
CA ASN A 317 3.10 -16.99 -7.95
C ASN A 317 4.40 -17.05 -8.74
N ALA A 318 4.33 -17.14 -10.08
CA ALA A 318 5.50 -17.05 -10.94
C ALA A 318 6.22 -15.69 -10.81
N ASN A 319 5.49 -14.63 -10.45
CA ASN A 319 6.00 -13.27 -10.32
C ASN A 319 6.13 -12.80 -8.85
N ARG A 320 6.08 -13.68 -7.85
CA ARG A 320 5.94 -13.30 -6.42
C ARG A 320 6.93 -12.23 -5.93
N GLY A 321 8.21 -12.36 -6.31
CA GLY A 321 9.25 -11.40 -5.91
C GLY A 321 9.13 -10.06 -6.63
N LYS A 322 8.64 -10.08 -7.88
CA LYS A 322 8.45 -8.88 -8.72
C LYS A 322 7.17 -8.13 -8.36
N LEU A 323 6.14 -8.85 -7.91
CA LEU A 323 4.83 -8.31 -7.54
C LEU A 323 4.95 -7.28 -6.41
N MET A 324 5.63 -7.63 -5.32
CA MET A 324 5.81 -6.72 -4.18
C MET A 324 6.62 -5.48 -4.56
N SER A 325 7.71 -5.64 -5.30
CA SER A 325 8.52 -4.50 -5.78
C SER A 325 7.69 -3.56 -6.66
N ARG A 326 6.84 -4.11 -7.54
CA ARG A 326 5.95 -3.30 -8.40
C ARG A 326 4.92 -2.52 -7.57
N LEU A 327 4.28 -3.16 -6.60
CA LEU A 327 3.33 -2.49 -5.70
C LEU A 327 3.99 -1.40 -4.86
N LYS A 328 5.22 -1.62 -4.39
CA LYS A 328 6.03 -0.61 -3.70
C LYS A 328 6.31 0.60 -4.59
N ILE A 329 6.66 0.40 -5.85
CA ILE A 329 6.89 1.52 -6.79
C ILE A 329 5.62 2.33 -7.00
N LEU A 330 4.49 1.66 -7.30
CA LEU A 330 3.21 2.33 -7.51
C LEU A 330 2.85 3.22 -6.31
N SER A 331 3.18 2.76 -5.11
CA SER A 331 2.82 3.39 -3.84
C SER A 331 3.92 4.29 -3.27
N LYS A 332 4.96 4.62 -4.06
CA LYS A 332 6.12 5.45 -3.66
C LYS A 332 6.86 4.95 -2.41
N LEU A 333 6.87 3.64 -2.19
CA LEU A 333 7.54 2.96 -1.08
C LEU A 333 9.01 2.62 -1.38
N ASP A 334 9.77 2.32 -0.34
CA ASP A 334 11.17 1.89 -0.48
C ASP A 334 11.23 0.39 -0.81
N ILE A 335 11.67 0.09 -2.03
CA ILE A 335 11.78 -1.27 -2.56
C ILE A 335 12.86 -2.07 -1.81
N ALA A 336 13.95 -1.41 -1.44
CA ALA A 336 15.10 -2.04 -0.82
C ALA A 336 14.85 -2.39 0.65
N GLU A 337 13.97 -1.64 1.33
CA GLU A 337 13.57 -1.98 2.70
C GLU A 337 12.45 -3.03 2.66
N ARG A 338 12.71 -4.19 3.28
CA ARG A 338 11.78 -5.33 3.35
C ARG A 338 11.56 -5.84 4.78
N ARG A 339 12.12 -5.15 5.78
CA ARG A 339 12.16 -5.60 7.19
C ARG A 339 11.30 -4.74 8.11
N ARG A 340 10.66 -3.71 7.58
CA ARG A 340 9.80 -2.79 8.34
C ARG A 340 8.45 -2.64 7.63
N PRO A 341 7.35 -2.47 8.39
CA PRO A 341 6.07 -2.09 7.81
C PRO A 341 6.19 -0.82 6.95
N GLN A 342 5.46 -0.79 5.84
CA GLN A 342 5.41 0.35 4.93
C GLN A 342 3.97 0.57 4.45
N ASP A 343 3.50 1.80 4.57
CA ASP A 343 2.17 2.21 4.14
C ASP A 343 2.27 3.26 3.04
N GLY A 344 1.43 3.14 2.02
CA GLY A 344 1.41 4.04 0.88
C GLY A 344 0.04 4.08 0.22
N SER A 345 -0.08 4.94 -0.77
CA SER A 345 -1.27 5.05 -1.58
C SER A 345 -0.89 5.29 -3.04
N PHE A 346 -1.79 4.89 -3.93
CA PHE A 346 -1.67 5.16 -5.36
C PHE A 346 -3.05 5.27 -5.98
N ARG A 347 -3.17 6.10 -7.01
CA ARG A 347 -4.38 6.21 -7.81
C ARG A 347 -4.17 5.45 -9.11
N ALA A 348 -5.12 4.60 -9.45
CA ALA A 348 -5.14 3.92 -10.74
C ALA A 348 -6.52 4.09 -11.35
N ARG A 349 -6.58 4.33 -12.66
CA ARG A 349 -7.84 4.06 -13.37
C ARG A 349 -8.08 2.55 -13.30
N VAL A 350 -9.32 2.10 -13.26
CA VAL A 350 -9.72 0.69 -13.43
C VAL A 350 -10.88 0.61 -14.41
N LYS A 351 -10.85 -0.35 -15.34
CA LYS A 351 -11.98 -0.61 -16.24
C LYS A 351 -13.07 -1.31 -15.45
N ARG A 352 -14.25 -0.73 -15.40
CA ARG A 352 -15.44 -1.30 -14.75
C ARG A 352 -16.65 -0.95 -15.63
N ASP A 353 -17.50 -1.93 -15.91
CA ASP A 353 -18.70 -1.75 -16.75
C ASP A 353 -18.43 -1.11 -18.13
N GLY A 354 -17.24 -1.32 -18.68
CA GLY A 354 -16.82 -0.75 -19.96
C GLY A 354 -16.12 0.60 -19.88
N GLU A 355 -16.21 1.31 -18.75
CA GLU A 355 -15.61 2.64 -18.57
C GLU A 355 -14.36 2.61 -17.68
N PHE A 356 -13.43 3.55 -17.94
CA PHE A 356 -12.21 3.70 -17.16
C PHE A 356 -12.38 4.73 -16.07
N THR A 357 -12.51 4.27 -14.83
CA THR A 357 -12.77 5.12 -13.68
C THR A 357 -11.57 5.22 -12.75
N PRO A 358 -11.21 6.44 -12.28
CA PRO A 358 -10.16 6.60 -11.27
C PRO A 358 -10.60 5.99 -9.94
N ILE A 359 -9.73 5.17 -9.35
CA ILE A 359 -9.92 4.57 -8.02
C ILE A 359 -8.65 4.82 -7.21
N ASP A 360 -8.84 5.22 -5.96
CA ASP A 360 -7.76 5.36 -4.99
C ASP A 360 -7.52 4.03 -4.28
N PHE A 361 -6.25 3.63 -4.19
CA PHE A 361 -5.83 2.42 -3.50
C PHE A 361 -4.91 2.80 -2.35
N ARG A 362 -5.16 2.21 -1.18
CA ARG A 362 -4.24 2.27 -0.04
C ARG A 362 -3.59 0.92 0.13
N ILE A 363 -2.28 0.89 0.29
CA ILE A 363 -1.53 -0.34 0.50
C ILE A 363 -0.83 -0.29 1.85
N SER A 364 -0.84 -1.41 2.55
CA SER A 364 0.04 -1.67 3.69
C SER A 364 0.83 -2.93 3.39
N ILE A 365 2.14 -2.87 3.56
CA ILE A 365 3.06 -3.99 3.36
C ILE A 365 3.77 -4.26 4.68
N ILE A 366 3.69 -5.51 5.16
CA ILE A 366 4.33 -5.94 6.40
C ILE A 366 5.31 -7.10 6.13
N PRO A 367 6.47 -7.14 6.81
CA PRO A 367 7.34 -8.30 6.77
C PRO A 367 6.69 -9.49 7.47
N SER A 368 6.76 -10.67 6.85
CA SER A 368 6.36 -11.96 7.42
C SER A 368 7.51 -12.97 7.28
N TYR A 369 7.36 -14.15 7.89
CA TYR A 369 8.37 -15.21 7.90
C TYR A 369 8.76 -15.67 6.48
N TYR A 370 7.78 -15.81 5.58
CA TYR A 370 8.00 -16.27 4.21
C TYR A 370 8.23 -15.15 3.17
N GLY A 371 8.30 -13.90 3.61
CA GLY A 371 8.41 -12.73 2.74
C GLY A 371 7.43 -11.63 3.13
N GLU A 372 7.24 -10.65 2.27
CA GLU A 372 6.33 -9.54 2.53
C GLU A 372 4.88 -9.94 2.24
N SER A 373 3.96 -9.52 3.09
CA SER A 373 2.52 -9.61 2.85
C SER A 373 1.96 -8.22 2.65
N ALA A 374 1.03 -8.07 1.70
CA ALA A 374 0.42 -6.80 1.36
C ALA A 374 -1.10 -6.86 1.48
N VAL A 375 -1.70 -5.79 2.00
CA VAL A 375 -3.14 -5.55 1.94
C VAL A 375 -3.37 -4.29 1.14
N ILE A 376 -4.20 -4.37 0.09
CA ILE A 376 -4.59 -3.23 -0.74
C ILE A 376 -6.07 -2.96 -0.51
N ARG A 377 -6.40 -1.85 0.13
CA ARG A 377 -7.77 -1.36 0.28
C ARG A 377 -8.19 -0.59 -0.96
N ILE A 378 -9.38 -0.90 -1.48
CA ILE A 378 -9.98 -0.28 -2.65
C ILE A 378 -10.94 0.81 -2.18
N LEU A 379 -10.64 2.07 -2.52
CA LEU A 379 -11.47 3.23 -2.18
C LEU A 379 -12.24 3.67 -3.43
N ASP A 380 -13.32 2.94 -3.74
CA ASP A 380 -14.25 3.34 -4.80
C ASP A 380 -15.36 4.22 -4.20
N ALA A 381 -15.40 5.48 -4.63
CA ALA A 381 -16.41 6.45 -4.19
C ALA A 381 -17.77 6.27 -4.90
N ARG A 382 -17.84 5.44 -5.96
CA ARG A 382 -19.08 5.19 -6.68
C ARG A 382 -19.98 4.25 -5.88
N GLY A 383 -21.24 4.63 -5.73
CA GLY A 383 -22.21 3.93 -4.88
C GLY A 383 -22.23 4.41 -3.43
N LEU A 384 -21.51 5.50 -3.11
CA LEU A 384 -21.74 6.21 -1.86
C LEU A 384 -23.18 6.75 -1.81
N PRO A 385 -23.89 6.58 -0.68
CA PRO A 385 -25.22 7.14 -0.49
C PRO A 385 -25.22 8.64 -0.77
N GLU A 386 -26.19 9.11 -1.55
CA GLU A 386 -26.39 10.54 -1.79
C GLU A 386 -27.17 11.21 -0.67
N SER A 387 -27.89 10.41 0.14
CA SER A 387 -28.67 10.90 1.26
C SER A 387 -28.86 9.83 2.34
N VAL A 388 -29.51 10.20 3.45
CA VAL A 388 -29.91 9.27 4.52
C VAL A 388 -30.90 8.22 4.03
N GLU A 389 -31.78 8.56 3.08
CA GLU A 389 -32.73 7.63 2.45
C GLU A 389 -32.00 6.54 1.67
N ALA A 390 -30.90 6.90 1.01
CA ALA A 390 -30.08 5.97 0.24
C ALA A 390 -29.25 5.01 1.12
N LEU A 391 -29.25 5.17 2.46
CA LEU A 391 -28.52 4.29 3.38
C LEU A 391 -29.17 2.92 3.59
N GLY A 392 -30.45 2.76 3.24
CA GLY A 392 -31.21 1.52 3.51
C GLY A 392 -31.60 1.35 4.99
N LEU A 393 -31.70 2.46 5.72
CA LEU A 393 -32.25 2.50 7.08
C LEU A 393 -33.74 2.16 7.05
N ARG A 394 -34.24 1.54 8.12
CA ARG A 394 -35.69 1.37 8.33
C ARG A 394 -36.37 2.73 8.40
N GLU A 395 -37.57 2.89 7.83
CA GLU A 395 -38.21 4.21 7.70
C GLU A 395 -38.33 4.99 9.02
N PRO A 396 -38.72 4.41 10.18
CA PRO A 396 -38.74 5.15 11.44
C PRO A 396 -37.37 5.71 11.84
N VAL A 397 -36.30 4.96 11.56
CA VAL A 397 -34.91 5.37 11.82
C VAL A 397 -34.49 6.46 10.84
N ALA A 398 -34.77 6.28 9.55
CA ALA A 398 -34.48 7.27 8.51
C ALA A 398 -35.20 8.61 8.78
N ALA A 399 -36.48 8.56 9.14
CA ALA A 399 -37.29 9.73 9.47
C ALA A 399 -36.75 10.48 10.69
N ARG A 400 -36.37 9.77 11.75
CA ARG A 400 -35.77 10.39 12.95
C ARG A 400 -34.37 10.96 12.65
N MET A 401 -33.54 10.26 11.87
CA MET A 401 -32.24 10.78 11.39
C MET A 401 -32.42 12.07 10.59
N ARG A 402 -33.39 12.10 9.67
CA ARG A 402 -33.74 13.29 8.87
C ARG A 402 -34.18 14.46 9.74
N GLN A 403 -34.92 14.19 10.81
CA GLN A 403 -35.34 15.21 11.77
C GLN A 403 -34.13 15.82 12.50
N ILE A 404 -33.25 15.00 13.07
CA ILE A 404 -32.10 15.50 13.85
C ILE A 404 -31.02 16.17 12.98
N LEU A 405 -30.89 15.79 11.70
CA LEU A 405 -29.95 16.42 10.76
C LEU A 405 -30.38 17.81 10.29
N ARG A 406 -31.66 18.18 10.48
CA ARG A 406 -32.16 19.54 10.18
C ARG A 406 -31.81 20.54 11.29
N THR A 407 -31.34 20.08 12.43
CA THR A 407 -30.93 20.93 13.55
C THR A 407 -29.63 21.64 13.20
N SER A 408 -29.52 22.93 13.52
CA SER A 408 -28.29 23.70 13.28
C SER A 408 -27.18 23.43 14.29
N THR A 409 -27.51 22.86 15.45
CA THR A 409 -26.58 22.70 16.58
C THR A 409 -26.78 21.36 17.26
N GLY A 410 -25.70 20.78 17.76
CA GLY A 410 -25.72 19.53 18.53
C GLY A 410 -24.81 18.47 17.92
N ILE A 411 -24.69 17.31 18.57
CA ILE A 411 -23.83 16.22 18.16
C ILE A 411 -24.62 14.96 17.82
N ILE A 412 -24.30 14.36 16.67
CA ILE A 412 -24.81 13.06 16.22
C ILE A 412 -23.63 12.09 16.17
N LEU A 413 -23.79 10.95 16.84
CA LEU A 413 -22.75 9.93 16.92
C LEU A 413 -23.17 8.69 16.15
N VAL A 414 -22.31 8.20 15.26
CA VAL A 414 -22.48 6.90 14.61
C VAL A 414 -21.53 5.90 15.27
N THR A 415 -22.06 4.79 15.77
CA THR A 415 -21.30 3.79 16.51
C THR A 415 -21.40 2.39 15.92
N GLY A 416 -20.41 1.56 16.24
CA GLY A 416 -20.30 0.18 15.78
C GLY A 416 -18.84 -0.24 15.59
N PRO A 417 -18.59 -1.54 15.35
CA PRO A 417 -17.26 -2.09 15.16
C PRO A 417 -16.63 -1.60 13.86
N THR A 418 -15.38 -1.97 13.63
CA THR A 418 -14.72 -1.76 12.34
C THR A 418 -15.49 -2.48 11.23
N GLY A 419 -15.64 -1.83 10.08
CA GLY A 419 -16.37 -2.40 8.94
C GLY A 419 -17.90 -2.37 9.06
N SER A 420 -18.47 -1.72 10.08
CA SER A 420 -19.93 -1.56 10.19
C SER A 420 -20.51 -0.48 9.27
N GLY A 421 -19.69 0.19 8.45
CA GLY A 421 -20.12 1.23 7.50
C GLY A 421 -20.24 2.64 8.07
N LYS A 422 -19.65 2.95 9.24
CA LYS A 422 -19.81 4.25 9.92
C LYS A 422 -19.46 5.43 9.03
N SER A 423 -18.30 5.38 8.36
CA SER A 423 -17.86 6.43 7.44
C SER A 423 -18.86 6.61 6.30
N THR A 424 -19.37 5.52 5.71
CA THR A 424 -20.41 5.58 4.66
C THR A 424 -21.69 6.27 5.16
N THR A 425 -22.12 5.97 6.39
CA THR A 425 -23.27 6.63 7.02
C THR A 425 -23.02 8.11 7.28
N LEU A 426 -21.85 8.47 7.80
CA LEU A 426 -21.47 9.86 8.00
C LEU A 426 -21.44 10.65 6.69
N PHE A 427 -20.91 10.07 5.61
CA PHE A 427 -20.93 10.70 4.29
C PHE A 427 -22.36 10.89 3.75
N GLY A 428 -23.24 9.90 3.91
CA GLY A 428 -24.66 10.04 3.55
C GLY A 428 -25.37 11.14 4.36
N ALA A 429 -25.04 11.26 5.65
CA ALA A 429 -25.55 12.32 6.52
C ALA A 429 -25.03 13.70 6.09
N LEU A 430 -23.72 13.84 5.84
CA LEU A 430 -23.11 15.10 5.37
C LEU A 430 -23.70 15.57 4.05
N ARG A 431 -23.91 14.66 3.09
CA ARG A 431 -24.56 14.99 1.81
C ARG A 431 -26.01 15.40 1.98
N SER A 432 -26.72 14.83 2.96
CA SER A 432 -28.11 15.22 3.25
C SER A 432 -28.23 16.63 3.83
N VAL A 433 -27.20 17.10 4.55
CA VAL A 433 -27.15 18.45 5.13
C VAL A 433 -26.59 19.46 4.14
N TYR A 434 -25.74 19.04 3.20
CA TYR A 434 -25.06 19.93 2.28
C TYR A 434 -26.02 20.70 1.36
N GLN A 435 -25.80 22.01 1.31
CA GLN A 435 -26.31 22.93 0.31
C GLN A 435 -25.23 24.00 0.07
N PRO A 436 -25.21 24.72 -1.08
CA PRO A 436 -24.11 25.64 -1.42
C PRO A 436 -23.77 26.71 -0.38
N GLY A 437 -24.71 27.06 0.51
CA GLY A 437 -24.51 28.01 1.60
C GLY A 437 -24.01 27.41 2.92
N ILE A 438 -23.81 26.08 3.02
CA ILE A 438 -23.36 25.40 4.24
C ILE A 438 -21.90 24.99 4.09
N LYS A 439 -21.06 25.48 5.01
CA LYS A 439 -19.64 25.14 5.08
C LYS A 439 -19.41 23.91 5.95
N ILE A 440 -18.90 22.85 5.31
CA ILE A 440 -18.58 21.58 5.95
C ILE A 440 -17.07 21.42 6.06
N LEU A 441 -16.56 21.26 7.28
CA LEU A 441 -15.16 20.94 7.57
C LEU A 441 -15.05 19.53 8.17
N THR A 442 -14.14 18.70 7.67
CA THR A 442 -13.93 17.35 8.19
C THR A 442 -12.48 17.12 8.60
N ALA A 443 -12.28 16.40 9.71
CA ALA A 443 -10.98 15.85 10.10
C ALA A 443 -11.09 14.33 10.11
N GLU A 444 -10.25 13.63 9.32
CA GLU A 444 -10.37 12.18 9.07
C GLU A 444 -9.02 11.48 9.22
N ASN A 445 -9.00 10.23 9.67
CA ASN A 445 -7.77 9.44 9.81
C ASN A 445 -7.95 8.02 9.26
N PRO A 446 -7.66 7.78 7.97
CA PRO A 446 -7.39 8.77 6.91
C PRO A 446 -8.68 9.21 6.16
N ILE A 447 -8.59 10.09 5.15
CA ILE A 447 -9.78 10.48 4.35
C ILE A 447 -10.27 9.27 3.55
N GLU A 448 -11.49 8.76 3.79
CA GLU A 448 -11.97 7.53 3.12
C GLU A 448 -12.45 7.80 1.69
N TYR A 449 -13.12 8.94 1.47
CA TYR A 449 -13.66 9.34 0.18
C TYR A 449 -13.44 10.83 -0.06
N VAL A 450 -13.01 11.19 -1.27
CA VAL A 450 -12.81 12.60 -1.65
C VAL A 450 -14.13 13.17 -2.17
N CYS A 451 -14.55 14.30 -1.60
CA CYS A 451 -15.75 15.04 -1.97
C CYS A 451 -15.39 16.51 -2.21
N GLU A 452 -15.61 17.00 -3.44
CA GLU A 452 -15.26 18.37 -3.84
C GLU A 452 -15.97 19.46 -3.03
N ASN A 453 -17.19 19.14 -2.56
CA ASN A 453 -18.05 20.04 -1.81
C ASN A 453 -17.64 20.20 -0.35
N PHE A 454 -16.81 19.30 0.18
CA PHE A 454 -16.38 19.34 1.58
C PHE A 454 -14.94 19.86 1.66
N ARG A 455 -14.55 20.42 2.80
CA ARG A 455 -13.14 20.72 3.08
C ARG A 455 -12.63 19.67 4.03
N GLN A 456 -11.95 18.68 3.45
CA GLN A 456 -11.52 17.49 4.17
C GLN A 456 -10.04 17.61 4.54
N HIS A 457 -9.74 17.28 5.79
CA HIS A 457 -8.41 17.39 6.35
C HIS A 457 -7.98 16.02 6.91
N GLU A 458 -6.88 15.48 6.38
CA GLU A 458 -6.32 14.23 6.87
C GLU A 458 -5.47 14.47 8.12
N VAL A 459 -5.64 13.62 9.13
CA VAL A 459 -4.83 13.59 10.34
C VAL A 459 -3.43 13.08 10.02
N ASP A 460 -2.43 13.84 10.46
CA ASP A 460 -1.03 13.44 10.40
C ASP A 460 -0.38 13.68 11.76
N GLU A 461 -0.30 12.63 12.57
CA GLU A 461 0.32 12.67 13.91
C GLU A 461 1.81 13.04 13.85
N ARG A 462 2.52 12.72 12.76
CA ARG A 462 3.97 13.01 12.62
C ARG A 462 4.22 14.50 12.48
N LEU A 463 3.30 15.23 11.85
CA LEU A 463 3.31 16.68 11.74
C LEU A 463 2.58 17.37 12.91
N GLY A 464 2.04 16.59 13.85
CA GLY A 464 1.23 17.08 14.96
C GLY A 464 -0.13 17.63 14.53
N ASN A 465 -0.67 17.20 13.38
CA ASN A 465 -2.01 17.54 12.90
C ASN A 465 -3.02 16.51 13.41
N THR A 466 -3.41 16.64 14.68
CA THR A 466 -4.34 15.75 15.37
C THR A 466 -5.81 16.18 15.20
N PHE A 467 -6.76 15.29 15.53
CA PHE A 467 -8.19 15.62 15.55
C PHE A 467 -8.49 16.86 16.41
N ALA A 468 -7.98 16.92 17.64
CA ALA A 468 -8.14 18.06 18.54
C ALA A 468 -7.59 19.37 17.95
N LYS A 469 -6.43 19.32 17.27
CA LYS A 469 -5.83 20.51 16.64
C LYS A 469 -6.66 21.02 15.46
N TYR A 470 -7.18 20.12 14.62
CA TYR A 470 -8.09 20.50 13.55
C TYR A 470 -9.38 21.08 14.10
N LEU A 471 -9.99 20.43 15.09
CA LEU A 471 -11.24 20.89 15.68
C LEU A 471 -11.12 22.29 16.29
N ARG A 472 -10.02 22.58 17.01
CA ARG A 472 -9.72 23.96 17.48
C ARG A 472 -9.59 24.96 16.34
N SER A 473 -9.05 24.54 15.20
CA SER A 473 -8.84 25.41 14.05
C SER A 473 -10.15 25.63 13.31
N PHE A 474 -10.98 24.59 13.16
CA PHE A 474 -12.30 24.66 12.54
C PHE A 474 -13.17 25.72 13.19
N LEU A 475 -13.18 25.83 14.52
CA LEU A 475 -13.94 26.89 15.22
C LEU A 475 -13.55 28.34 14.84
N ARG A 476 -12.39 28.55 14.20
CA ARG A 476 -11.95 29.86 13.66
C ARG A 476 -12.13 29.97 12.14
N HIS A 477 -12.66 28.94 11.51
CA HIS A 477 -12.91 28.89 10.07
C HIS A 477 -14.39 29.07 9.73
N ASP A 478 -15.23 29.54 10.67
CA ASP A 478 -16.65 29.80 10.43
C ASP A 478 -17.41 28.62 9.78
N PRO A 479 -17.38 27.40 10.37
CA PRO A 479 -18.09 26.25 9.85
C PRO A 479 -19.55 26.23 10.29
N ASP A 480 -20.42 25.63 9.49
CA ASP A 480 -21.78 25.28 9.91
C ASP A 480 -21.83 23.84 10.45
N VAL A 481 -21.09 22.95 9.78
CA VAL A 481 -21.04 21.52 10.09
C VAL A 481 -19.59 21.07 10.25
N ILE A 482 -19.33 20.35 11.33
CA ILE A 482 -18.03 19.75 11.61
C ILE A 482 -18.18 18.24 11.65
N MET A 483 -17.33 17.52 10.90
CA MET A 483 -17.21 16.07 11.03
C MET A 483 -15.84 15.69 11.56
N ILE A 484 -15.82 14.90 12.64
CA ILE A 484 -14.59 14.32 13.19
C ILE A 484 -14.69 12.82 13.00
N GLY A 485 -13.71 12.22 12.30
CA GLY A 485 -13.73 10.81 11.92
C GLY A 485 -14.05 9.88 13.09
N GLU A 486 -13.52 10.17 14.29
CA GLU A 486 -13.80 9.44 15.52
C GLU A 486 -13.39 10.25 16.76
N ILE A 487 -14.04 9.95 17.90
CA ILE A 487 -13.63 10.45 19.21
C ILE A 487 -12.93 9.33 19.98
N ARG A 488 -11.60 9.41 20.10
CA ARG A 488 -10.77 8.42 20.81
C ARG A 488 -10.35 8.83 22.22
N ASP A 489 -10.14 10.12 22.41
CA ASP A 489 -9.57 10.73 23.61
C ASP A 489 -10.46 11.83 24.20
N SER A 490 -10.17 12.19 25.44
CA SER A 490 -10.94 13.16 26.23
C SER A 490 -10.88 14.58 25.65
N GLU A 491 -9.74 14.97 25.10
CA GLU A 491 -9.52 16.30 24.52
C GLU A 491 -10.42 16.50 23.29
N THR A 492 -10.44 15.52 22.37
CA THR A 492 -11.29 15.54 21.19
C THR A 492 -12.76 15.48 21.58
N ALA A 493 -13.11 14.70 22.60
CA ALA A 493 -14.49 14.62 23.11
C ALA A 493 -14.99 15.96 23.67
N ASP A 494 -14.23 16.57 24.59
CA ASP A 494 -14.59 17.87 25.19
C ASP A 494 -14.75 18.96 24.12
N LEU A 495 -13.80 19.06 23.18
CA LEU A 495 -13.88 20.02 22.08
C LEU A 495 -15.09 19.77 21.17
N ALA A 496 -15.45 18.52 20.90
CA ALA A 496 -16.57 18.19 20.02
C ALA A 496 -17.91 18.58 20.68
N PHE A 497 -18.07 18.30 21.96
CA PHE A 497 -19.27 18.68 22.72
C PHE A 497 -19.37 20.20 22.92
N ARG A 498 -18.25 20.91 23.12
CA ARG A 498 -18.23 22.38 23.14
C ARG A 498 -18.56 22.99 21.78
N ALA A 499 -18.03 22.43 20.68
CA ALA A 499 -18.38 22.87 19.33
C ALA A 499 -19.89 22.73 19.10
N ALA A 500 -20.47 21.60 19.49
CA ALA A 500 -21.90 21.34 19.41
C ALA A 500 -22.72 22.35 20.23
N GLN A 501 -22.28 22.67 21.45
CA GLN A 501 -22.93 23.66 22.32
C GLN A 501 -22.82 25.10 21.80
N THR A 502 -21.78 25.41 21.04
CA THR A 502 -21.47 26.77 20.55
C THR A 502 -22.05 27.07 19.17
N GLY A 503 -23.02 26.30 18.71
CA GLY A 503 -23.77 26.64 17.50
C GLY A 503 -23.45 25.79 16.26
N HIS A 504 -22.74 24.67 16.41
CA HIS A 504 -22.33 23.85 15.27
C HIS A 504 -23.05 22.50 15.28
N LEU A 505 -23.37 21.97 14.09
CA LEU A 505 -23.75 20.57 13.96
C LEU A 505 -22.48 19.72 13.87
N VAL A 506 -22.28 18.83 14.82
CA VAL A 506 -21.11 17.96 14.91
C VAL A 506 -21.51 16.52 14.59
N LEU A 507 -20.79 15.90 13.66
CA LEU A 507 -20.92 14.48 13.36
C LEU A 507 -19.64 13.75 13.73
N SER A 508 -19.75 12.62 14.43
CA SER A 508 -18.56 11.82 14.74
C SER A 508 -18.86 10.34 14.92
N THR A 509 -17.83 9.54 15.16
CA THR A 509 -17.97 8.13 15.47
C THR A 509 -17.41 7.73 16.83
N LEU A 510 -17.99 6.67 17.38
CA LEU A 510 -17.49 5.93 18.53
C LEU A 510 -17.44 4.43 18.21
N HIS A 511 -16.78 3.68 19.09
CA HIS A 511 -16.70 2.23 19.04
C HIS A 511 -17.43 1.61 20.24
N THR A 512 -18.76 1.53 20.13
CA THR A 512 -19.62 0.85 21.11
C THR A 512 -20.47 -0.22 20.43
N ASN A 513 -20.94 -1.19 21.23
CA ASN A 513 -21.70 -2.31 20.70
C ASN A 513 -23.14 -1.93 20.34
N ASP A 514 -23.73 -1.03 21.11
CA ASP A 514 -25.07 -0.49 20.99
C ASP A 514 -25.06 1.04 21.23
N ALA A 515 -26.19 1.69 20.94
CA ALA A 515 -26.34 3.14 20.96
C ALA A 515 -26.25 3.69 22.39
N ILE A 516 -26.93 3.05 23.36
CA ILE A 516 -26.97 3.53 24.74
C ILE A 516 -25.60 3.41 25.43
N SER A 517 -24.78 2.43 25.05
CA SER A 517 -23.41 2.28 25.56
C SER A 517 -22.46 3.40 25.13
N ALA A 518 -22.88 4.29 24.21
CA ALA A 518 -22.14 5.52 23.96
C ALA A 518 -22.09 6.43 25.18
N LEU A 519 -23.12 6.43 26.03
CA LEU A 519 -23.17 7.26 27.24
C LEU A 519 -22.03 6.96 28.22
N PRO A 520 -21.86 5.73 28.75
CA PRO A 520 -20.74 5.44 29.64
C PRO A 520 -19.39 5.68 28.96
N ARG A 521 -19.28 5.43 27.64
CA ARG A 521 -18.05 5.72 26.90
C ARG A 521 -17.71 7.22 26.89
N LEU A 522 -18.71 8.10 26.76
CA LEU A 522 -18.53 9.55 26.82
C LEU A 522 -18.13 10.01 28.23
N LEU A 523 -18.74 9.43 29.26
CA LEU A 523 -18.40 9.69 30.66
C LEU A 523 -16.96 9.24 30.97
N ASP A 524 -16.54 8.08 30.48
CA ASP A 524 -15.16 7.58 30.61
C ASP A 524 -14.13 8.47 29.90
N LEU A 525 -14.56 9.14 28.82
CA LEU A 525 -13.77 10.16 28.12
C LEU A 525 -13.78 11.51 28.84
N GLY A 526 -14.47 11.64 29.97
CA GLY A 526 -14.49 12.85 30.79
C GLY A 526 -15.44 13.94 30.29
N VAL A 527 -16.40 13.61 29.43
CA VAL A 527 -17.45 14.57 29.02
C VAL A 527 -18.46 14.73 30.15
N ASP A 528 -18.73 15.97 30.55
CA ASP A 528 -19.69 16.29 31.62
C ASP A 528 -21.13 15.88 31.24
N SER A 529 -21.86 15.29 32.19
CA SER A 529 -23.25 14.85 31.98
C SER A 529 -24.16 15.96 31.47
N ASN A 530 -23.98 17.20 31.91
CA ASN A 530 -24.79 18.33 31.43
C ASN A 530 -24.49 18.64 29.96
N LEU A 531 -23.22 18.56 29.53
CA LEU A 531 -22.84 18.73 28.12
C LEU A 531 -23.42 17.62 27.25
N ILE A 532 -23.40 16.38 27.75
CA ILE A 532 -24.02 15.25 27.05
C ILE A 532 -25.51 15.51 26.87
N SER A 533 -26.21 15.81 27.97
CA SER A 533 -27.65 16.05 27.97
C SER A 533 -28.07 17.25 27.13
N SER A 534 -27.27 18.33 27.08
CA SER A 534 -27.64 19.53 26.33
C SER A 534 -27.33 19.45 24.84
N SER A 535 -26.36 18.62 24.44
CA SER A 535 -25.80 18.67 23.08
C SER A 535 -26.02 17.38 22.28
N LEU A 536 -26.24 16.23 22.90
CA LEU A 536 -26.40 14.95 22.21
C LEU A 536 -27.78 14.84 21.55
N LEU A 537 -27.83 14.94 20.22
CA LEU A 537 -29.06 14.81 19.43
C LEU A 537 -29.48 13.36 19.23
N GLY A 538 -28.50 12.48 19.03
CA GLY A 538 -28.76 11.06 18.86
C GLY A 538 -27.51 10.22 18.62
N VAL A 539 -27.65 8.93 18.91
CA VAL A 539 -26.62 7.91 18.67
C VAL A 539 -27.20 6.83 17.78
N LEU A 540 -26.64 6.68 16.58
CA LEU A 540 -26.97 5.63 15.64
C LEU A 540 -25.97 4.49 15.79
N ALA A 541 -26.37 3.35 16.34
CA ALA A 541 -25.53 2.16 16.31
C ALA A 541 -25.88 1.28 15.12
N GLN A 542 -24.85 0.80 14.41
CA GLN A 542 -25.06 0.05 13.18
C GLN A 542 -24.19 -1.21 13.05
N ARG A 543 -24.69 -2.13 12.22
CA ARG A 543 -24.02 -3.32 11.70
C ARG A 543 -24.28 -3.42 10.19
N LEU A 544 -23.42 -4.15 9.49
CA LEU A 544 -23.70 -4.58 8.11
C LEU A 544 -23.91 -6.09 8.10
N VAL A 545 -25.00 -6.51 7.48
CA VAL A 545 -25.30 -7.91 7.19
C VAL A 545 -25.31 -8.13 5.70
N ARG A 546 -24.94 -9.33 5.28
CA ARG A 546 -24.99 -9.73 3.88
C ARG A 546 -26.44 -9.94 3.44
N GLU A 547 -26.74 -9.55 2.22
CA GLU A 547 -28.04 -9.74 1.60
C GLU A 547 -28.10 -11.09 0.88
N VAL A 548 -29.17 -11.84 1.10
CA VAL A 548 -29.43 -13.13 0.43
C VAL A 548 -29.52 -12.89 -1.08
N CYS A 549 -28.80 -13.69 -1.86
CA CYS A 549 -28.78 -13.54 -3.32
C CYS A 549 -30.19 -13.71 -3.91
N ALA A 550 -30.67 -12.67 -4.61
CA ALA A 550 -32.01 -12.66 -5.20
C ALA A 550 -32.23 -13.76 -6.26
N GLU A 551 -31.18 -14.18 -6.98
CA GLU A 551 -31.28 -15.19 -8.05
C GLU A 551 -31.35 -16.63 -7.53
N CYS A 552 -30.76 -16.90 -6.35
CA CYS A 552 -30.68 -18.25 -5.79
C CYS A 552 -31.31 -18.35 -4.40
N ARG A 553 -32.16 -17.39 -4.07
CA ARG A 553 -32.98 -17.40 -2.86
C ARG A 553 -33.94 -18.58 -2.88
N GLU A 554 -33.94 -19.36 -1.80
CA GLU A 554 -34.82 -20.50 -1.60
C GLU A 554 -35.35 -20.53 -0.16
N PRO A 555 -36.54 -21.10 0.08
CA PRO A 555 -37.01 -21.35 1.42
C PRO A 555 -36.13 -22.40 2.11
N TYR A 556 -35.97 -22.30 3.43
CA TYR A 556 -35.29 -23.32 4.23
C TYR A 556 -35.90 -23.43 5.62
N ALA A 557 -35.63 -24.54 6.31
CA ALA A 557 -35.89 -24.65 7.74
C ALA A 557 -34.58 -24.47 8.50
N PRO A 558 -34.44 -23.45 9.37
CA PRO A 558 -33.26 -23.32 10.19
C PRO A 558 -33.15 -24.48 11.19
N PRO A 559 -31.94 -25.04 11.40
CA PRO A 559 -31.68 -25.99 12.48
C PRO A 559 -32.23 -25.52 13.83
N VAL A 560 -32.80 -26.43 14.59
CA VAL A 560 -33.42 -26.13 15.91
C VAL A 560 -32.38 -25.51 16.87
N GLU A 561 -31.13 -25.92 16.75
CA GLU A 561 -30.01 -25.42 17.55
C GLU A 561 -29.77 -23.92 17.31
N LEU A 562 -29.94 -23.43 16.08
CA LEU A 562 -29.79 -22.00 15.76
C LEU A 562 -30.96 -21.15 16.28
N LEU A 563 -32.12 -21.77 16.47
CA LEU A 563 -33.29 -21.11 17.04
C LEU A 563 -33.25 -21.06 18.57
N ALA A 564 -32.46 -21.95 19.21
CA ALA A 564 -32.36 -22.03 20.66
C ALA A 564 -31.77 -20.76 21.30
N ASP A 565 -30.96 -20.01 20.56
CA ASP A 565 -30.36 -18.75 21.01
C ASP A 565 -31.32 -17.54 20.94
N LEU A 566 -32.54 -17.72 20.40
CA LEU A 566 -33.55 -16.66 20.27
C LEU A 566 -34.51 -16.63 21.46
N LEU A 567 -34.89 -15.42 21.88
CA LEU A 567 -35.91 -15.21 22.91
C LEU A 567 -37.32 -15.35 22.30
N GLY A 568 -37.69 -16.60 22.00
CA GLY A 568 -39.00 -16.99 21.50
C GLY A 568 -38.93 -17.67 20.13
N LEU A 569 -39.69 -18.76 19.97
CA LEU A 569 -39.85 -19.41 18.69
C LEU A 569 -40.75 -18.55 17.78
N PRO A 570 -40.42 -18.42 16.48
CA PRO A 570 -41.34 -17.83 15.52
C PRO A 570 -42.63 -18.65 15.43
N ALA A 571 -43.66 -18.08 14.81
CA ALA A 571 -44.80 -18.87 14.33
C ALA A 571 -44.32 -19.97 13.37
N GLU A 572 -45.03 -21.10 13.32
CA GLU A 572 -44.64 -22.26 12.49
C GLU A 572 -44.48 -21.91 11.00
N ASP A 573 -45.18 -20.87 10.53
CA ASP A 573 -45.21 -20.39 9.15
C ASP A 573 -44.23 -19.25 8.86
N PHE A 574 -43.28 -18.96 9.76
CA PHE A 574 -42.33 -17.86 9.54
C PHE A 574 -41.51 -18.08 8.24
N PRO A 575 -41.44 -17.07 7.36
CA PRO A 575 -40.87 -17.23 6.02
C PRO A 575 -39.34 -17.15 6.06
N TRP A 576 -38.72 -18.30 6.22
CA TRP A 576 -37.26 -18.46 6.26
C TRP A 576 -36.66 -18.60 4.86
N TYR A 577 -35.66 -17.78 4.54
CA TYR A 577 -34.97 -17.82 3.26
C TYR A 577 -33.45 -17.89 3.43
N ARG A 578 -32.80 -18.61 2.51
CA ARG A 578 -31.34 -18.63 2.36
C ARG A 578 -30.96 -18.55 0.88
N GLY A 579 -29.72 -18.23 0.59
CA GLY A 579 -29.18 -18.40 -0.77
C GLY A 579 -28.50 -19.75 -0.91
N ARG A 580 -28.92 -20.57 -1.88
CA ARG A 580 -28.29 -21.89 -2.13
C ARG A 580 -26.85 -21.81 -2.66
N GLY A 581 -26.46 -20.65 -3.17
CA GLY A 581 -25.20 -20.45 -3.90
C GLY A 581 -25.39 -20.67 -5.40
N CYS A 582 -25.00 -19.69 -6.21
CA CYS A 582 -25.02 -19.77 -7.67
C CYS A 582 -23.88 -18.92 -8.25
N GLN A 583 -23.70 -18.97 -9.57
CA GLN A 583 -22.60 -18.27 -10.23
C GLN A 583 -22.62 -16.75 -10.00
N SER A 584 -23.79 -16.11 -9.96
CA SER A 584 -23.89 -14.65 -9.76
C SER A 584 -23.48 -14.17 -8.37
N CYS A 585 -23.58 -15.03 -7.35
CA CYS A 585 -23.10 -14.77 -6.00
C CYS A 585 -21.79 -15.49 -5.68
N ASN A 586 -21.07 -16.00 -6.69
CA ASN A 586 -19.86 -16.80 -6.54
C ASN A 586 -20.04 -17.98 -5.57
N TYR A 587 -21.21 -18.62 -5.62
CA TYR A 587 -21.59 -19.76 -4.78
C TYR A 587 -21.62 -19.48 -3.26
N THR A 588 -21.60 -18.21 -2.84
CA THR A 588 -21.64 -17.84 -1.41
C THR A 588 -23.04 -17.84 -0.82
N GLY A 589 -24.07 -17.71 -1.67
CA GLY A 589 -25.45 -17.50 -1.25
C GLY A 589 -25.81 -16.05 -0.94
N TYR A 590 -24.84 -15.12 -0.96
CA TYR A 590 -25.06 -13.71 -0.63
C TYR A 590 -24.51 -12.78 -1.72
N ARG A 591 -25.13 -11.62 -1.88
CA ARG A 591 -24.64 -10.58 -2.79
C ARG A 591 -25.00 -9.21 -2.25
N GLY A 592 -23.99 -8.42 -1.91
CA GLY A 592 -24.16 -7.10 -1.32
C GLY A 592 -24.37 -7.16 0.19
N ARG A 593 -24.48 -5.96 0.77
CA ARG A 593 -24.67 -5.75 2.21
C ARG A 593 -25.78 -4.74 2.44
N MET A 594 -26.48 -4.90 3.54
CA MET A 594 -27.45 -3.93 4.04
C MET A 594 -27.14 -3.55 5.49
N ILE A 595 -27.54 -2.33 5.85
CA ILE A 595 -27.41 -1.83 7.22
C ILE A 595 -28.43 -2.49 8.13
N LEU A 596 -28.05 -2.76 9.37
CA LEU A 596 -28.97 -2.92 10.50
C LEU A 596 -28.66 -1.81 11.48
N ALA A 597 -29.67 -1.04 11.88
CA ALA A 597 -29.46 0.13 12.70
C ALA A 597 -30.41 0.20 13.89
N GLU A 598 -29.91 0.71 15.00
CA GLU A 598 -30.71 1.31 16.06
C GLU A 598 -30.36 2.77 16.21
N LEU A 599 -31.32 3.54 16.69
CA LEU A 599 -31.15 4.96 16.94
C LEU A 599 -31.72 5.30 18.31
N TRP A 600 -30.85 5.79 19.19
CA TRP A 600 -31.26 6.39 20.44
C TRP A 600 -31.28 7.90 20.29
N THR A 601 -32.40 8.54 20.58
CA THR A 601 -32.51 10.00 20.70
C THR A 601 -32.95 10.33 22.13
N PRO A 602 -32.08 10.94 22.97
CA PRO A 602 -32.40 11.20 24.37
C PRO A 602 -33.74 11.94 24.53
N SER A 603 -34.62 11.40 25.36
CA SER A 603 -35.86 12.06 25.79
C SER A 603 -35.64 12.94 27.02
N ASP A 604 -36.61 13.76 27.38
CA ASP A 604 -36.56 14.58 28.61
C ASP A 604 -36.35 13.72 29.88
N ALA A 605 -36.93 12.50 29.90
CA ALA A 605 -36.74 11.55 31.00
C ALA A 605 -35.28 11.05 31.06
N ASP A 606 -34.69 10.73 29.91
CA ASP A 606 -33.29 10.29 29.82
C ASP A 606 -32.35 11.43 30.28
N VAL A 607 -32.58 12.64 29.78
CA VAL A 607 -31.82 13.86 30.14
C VAL A 607 -31.86 14.12 31.65
N MET A 608 -33.03 14.00 32.27
CA MET A 608 -33.19 14.17 33.72
C MET A 608 -32.39 13.12 34.51
N LEU A 609 -32.40 11.86 34.07
CA LEU A 609 -31.65 10.78 34.71
C LEU A 609 -30.14 10.96 34.55
N ILE A 610 -29.68 11.33 33.35
CA ILE A 610 -28.26 11.61 33.06
C ILE A 610 -27.74 12.75 33.95
N ASN A 611 -28.47 13.87 34.04
CA ASN A 611 -28.06 15.04 34.83
C ASN A 611 -28.02 14.78 36.34
N ARG A 612 -28.86 13.87 36.84
CA ARG A 612 -28.88 13.48 38.27
C ARG A 612 -27.85 12.40 38.62
N GLY A 613 -27.12 11.88 37.63
CA GLY A 613 -26.16 10.80 37.84
C GLY A 613 -26.83 9.47 38.18
N ALA A 614 -28.00 9.19 37.60
CA ALA A 614 -28.68 7.90 37.76
C ALA A 614 -27.79 6.74 37.29
N THR A 615 -28.10 5.53 37.75
CA THR A 615 -27.36 4.35 37.34
C THR A 615 -27.59 4.06 35.86
N PHE A 616 -26.60 3.44 35.21
CA PHE A 616 -26.70 3.11 33.79
C PHE A 616 -27.90 2.20 33.47
N ASP A 617 -28.30 1.32 34.39
CA ASP A 617 -29.47 0.44 34.19
C ASP A 617 -30.80 1.21 34.25
N GLU A 618 -30.91 2.23 35.09
CA GLU A 618 -32.08 3.13 35.12
C GLU A 618 -32.20 3.92 33.81
N ILE A 619 -31.09 4.49 33.35
CA ILE A 619 -31.04 5.23 32.08
C ILE A 619 -31.34 4.29 30.91
N ARG A 620 -30.75 3.10 30.88
CA ARG A 620 -31.02 2.08 29.86
C ARG A 620 -32.50 1.66 29.85
N LYS A 621 -33.15 1.57 31.01
CA LYS A 621 -34.57 1.24 31.10
C LYS A 621 -35.43 2.36 30.51
N SER A 622 -35.14 3.62 30.85
CA SER A 622 -35.81 4.80 30.29
C SER A 622 -35.60 4.90 28.77
N ALA A 623 -34.37 4.69 28.31
CA ALA A 623 -34.00 4.80 26.91
C ALA A 623 -34.69 3.78 25.98
N ARG A 624 -35.34 2.75 26.52
CA ARG A 624 -36.12 1.80 25.70
C ARG A 624 -37.26 2.48 24.95
N ASP A 625 -37.89 3.48 25.57
CA ASP A 625 -39.03 4.17 24.98
C ASP A 625 -38.60 5.29 24.01
N SER A 626 -37.34 5.73 24.11
CA SER A 626 -36.75 6.78 23.26
C SER A 626 -35.80 6.24 22.17
N SER A 627 -35.64 4.92 22.11
CA SER A 627 -34.80 4.23 21.13
C SER A 627 -35.61 3.43 20.12
N LEU A 628 -35.13 3.42 18.88
CA LEU A 628 -35.60 2.51 17.83
C LEU A 628 -34.62 1.32 17.78
N PRO A 629 -35.03 0.10 18.18
CA PRO A 629 -34.09 -1.00 18.40
C PRO A 629 -33.66 -1.70 17.11
N MET A 630 -32.42 -2.20 17.10
CA MET A 630 -31.82 -2.89 15.93
C MET A 630 -32.51 -4.22 15.67
N ALA A 631 -33.06 -4.83 16.72
CA ALA A 631 -33.80 -6.08 16.65
C ALA A 631 -35.06 -5.97 15.78
N GLU A 632 -35.76 -4.83 15.79
CA GLU A 632 -36.92 -4.63 14.90
C GLU A 632 -36.49 -4.54 13.44
N ASP A 633 -35.42 -3.80 13.14
CA ASP A 633 -34.86 -3.71 11.78
C ASP A 633 -34.39 -5.09 11.28
N ALA A 634 -33.73 -5.86 12.15
CA ALA A 634 -33.32 -7.23 11.87
C ALA A 634 -34.52 -8.15 11.60
N ALA A 635 -35.57 -8.10 12.42
CA ALA A 635 -36.77 -8.91 12.25
C ALA A 635 -37.49 -8.58 10.93
N ASP A 636 -37.62 -7.30 10.58
CA ASP A 636 -38.28 -6.86 9.35
C ASP A 636 -37.53 -7.35 8.10
N LYS A 637 -36.20 -7.20 8.07
CA LYS A 637 -35.36 -7.68 6.96
C LYS A 637 -35.30 -9.20 6.87
N LEU A 638 -35.39 -9.90 8.01
CA LEU A 638 -35.49 -11.35 8.06
C LEU A 638 -36.82 -11.84 7.47
N ARG A 639 -37.95 -11.23 7.86
CA ARG A 639 -39.29 -11.55 7.31
C ARG A 639 -39.38 -11.31 5.80
N GLN A 640 -38.68 -10.29 5.30
CA GLN A 640 -38.59 -10.00 3.85
C GLN A 640 -37.73 -11.01 3.08
N GLY A 641 -37.03 -11.92 3.78
CA GLY A 641 -36.10 -12.86 3.16
C GLY A 641 -34.87 -12.20 2.55
N ARG A 642 -34.48 -11.03 3.08
CA ARG A 642 -33.28 -10.30 2.63
C ARG A 642 -32.02 -10.76 3.37
N THR A 643 -32.16 -11.41 4.51
CA THR A 643 -31.07 -12.06 5.24
C THR A 643 -31.59 -13.35 5.89
N ASN A 644 -30.73 -14.04 6.64
CA ASN A 644 -31.06 -15.28 7.33
C ASN A 644 -30.53 -15.29 8.77
N ILE A 645 -30.90 -16.31 9.55
CA ILE A 645 -30.57 -16.32 10.98
C ILE A 645 -29.08 -16.48 11.24
N GLU A 646 -28.38 -17.27 10.42
CA GLU A 646 -26.94 -17.49 10.52
C GLU A 646 -26.17 -16.18 10.38
N GLU A 647 -26.58 -15.34 9.43
CA GLU A 647 -25.96 -14.05 9.20
C GLU A 647 -26.27 -13.04 10.31
N LEU A 648 -27.50 -13.06 10.86
CA LEU A 648 -27.86 -12.23 12.01
C LEU A 648 -27.05 -12.61 13.25
N ILE A 649 -26.91 -13.89 13.56
CA ILE A 649 -26.10 -14.39 14.70
C ILE A 649 -24.64 -13.97 14.53
N ARG A 650 -24.11 -14.02 13.30
CA ARG A 650 -22.73 -13.61 13.00
C ARG A 650 -22.48 -12.12 13.23
N ALA A 651 -23.44 -11.26 12.90
CA ALA A 651 -23.23 -9.82 12.79
C ALA A 651 -23.76 -9.01 13.98
N LEU A 652 -24.85 -9.45 14.62
CA LEU A 652 -25.49 -8.74 15.70
C LEU A 652 -24.79 -8.96 17.04
N PRO A 653 -24.72 -7.94 17.91
CA PRO A 653 -24.31 -8.14 19.30
C PRO A 653 -25.32 -9.01 20.05
N HIS A 654 -24.87 -9.76 21.05
CA HIS A 654 -25.74 -10.59 21.89
C HIS A 654 -26.92 -9.83 22.51
N SER A 655 -26.74 -8.54 22.83
CA SER A 655 -27.81 -7.68 23.36
C SER A 655 -28.96 -7.48 22.36
N ALA A 656 -28.65 -7.32 21.08
CA ALA A 656 -29.65 -7.17 20.02
C ALA A 656 -30.31 -8.51 19.68
N LEU A 657 -29.55 -9.62 19.64
CA LEU A 657 -30.09 -10.96 19.41
C LEU A 657 -31.14 -11.33 20.47
N ARG A 658 -30.89 -10.99 21.74
CA ARG A 658 -31.86 -11.20 22.84
C ARG A 658 -33.14 -10.37 22.71
N GLN A 659 -33.10 -9.27 21.97
CA GLN A 659 -34.29 -8.44 21.73
C GLN A 659 -35.06 -8.89 20.48
N LEU A 660 -34.50 -9.80 19.68
CA LEU A 660 -35.12 -10.28 18.46
C LEU A 660 -36.42 -11.04 18.79
N ARG A 661 -37.55 -10.44 18.44
CA ARG A 661 -38.88 -11.04 18.60
C ARG A 661 -39.43 -11.38 17.22
N LEU A 662 -39.53 -12.68 16.93
CA LEU A 662 -40.03 -13.20 15.64
C LEU A 662 -41.50 -13.62 15.69
N GLY A 663 -42.14 -13.55 16.86
CA GLY A 663 -43.58 -13.81 17.02
C GLY A 663 -44.46 -12.78 16.30
N ALA A 664 -45.70 -13.17 16.01
CA ALA A 664 -46.73 -12.28 15.47
C ALA A 664 -47.02 -11.15 16.46
N SER A 665 -47.08 -9.92 15.95
CA SER A 665 -47.59 -8.74 16.68
C SER A 665 -49.09 -8.87 16.92
#